data_AF-A0A7L5DPF3-F1
#
_entry.id   AF-A0A7L5DPF3-F1
#
_cell.length_a   1.000
_cell.length_b   1.000
_cell.length_c   1.000
_cell.angle_alpha   90.00
_cell.angle_beta   90.00
_cell.angle_gamma   90.00
#
_symmetry.space_group_name_H-M   'P 1'
#
loop_
_entity.id
_entity.type
_entity.pdbx_description
1 polymer ?
#
loop_
_entity_poly.entity_id
_entity_poly.type
_entity_poly.pdbx_seq_one_letter_code
_entity_poly.pdbx_strand_id
1 'polypeptide(L)'
;MSCPFFYRTRFLFRLLLLAGGLGLTGSVRAQLPFLFPRVAQQPDNLVPVAISGAAKGKITVTKEGVSNTLPPPGGVPWVVFSDRNNNNTYRSTNATTPFRKANFMDAFYVLKERNGYLKLIKYDPALPIGSKFSSRAITDRKAVVYYGWAPKDRFLLTSQSSRSGAQNRAQIVSAVLAQPALLTNPDRYFSNDSVRLFADPGQQVPMKERMRLYELAYVYKLSETRRQALVGRASWFPTDSIKQVLMGWMPVELVQPIGQRLFLEADTVRWPNESVPMFRSLSTALRRETDSLVANRYFPAVSWNRLGTKLPVLSQLSPRGSVPLVLTDAQTPLVERRRIPVLNVLGKPIAQQTLEEVAERRNRFNLIYVVEGSSAMQPYWGELLNTIQFTITQLAQDTSQTVDLRVGAVIYNGYKRQDTGSGEGRTMIARGSVDPTPLTNNSTYLLSELRKATPPYNPRANSEAKGVRLGVIKALDMFADYPGENNILILVGINGDVQSISSGTQVVSALRQAECRLLSFQVYAAPGDISNNFVVHSRELALQIADKSSANKKNRLVRPDMVTLTNEFNLKLGDRNVYQLAYPERSMVPGWVLFPRKNQALPFRELYAATDSLFKQVTDESRAVLSALESTFGQLEPLGERVNPRLSPVYASAGVALPTNAAPLMQLAAYPYLTRAYTPVAIKGGPRWKFTALLPLDEYDGISRSLEQLSGDDIDPTSFADRQRLQRQYRRMVESVGLPTDSLVTLDQVLWRLLDLPVANPLFRRIPVNQINDRAIVSDALLNQVLYLLRERRDYFRRIPTFRNSRFMSNNRTYYWISEDLFR
;
A
#
# COMPACT_ATOMS: atom_id res chain seq x y z
N MET A 1 -14.34 -8.10 28.12
CA MET A 1 -14.40 -9.47 28.66
C MET A 1 -13.22 -10.27 28.14
N SER A 2 -12.34 -10.62 29.07
CA SER A 2 -11.54 -11.86 29.10
C SER A 2 -10.46 -12.11 28.04
N CYS A 3 -9.22 -11.72 28.35
CA CYS A 3 -8.02 -12.53 28.04
C CYS A 3 -8.04 -13.88 28.80
N PRO A 4 -7.25 -14.88 28.40
CA PRO A 4 -5.92 -15.10 29.05
C PRO A 4 -4.79 -15.48 28.06
N PHE A 5 -3.55 -14.98 28.25
CA PHE A 5 -2.36 -15.65 28.86
C PHE A 5 -1.99 -17.02 28.21
N PHE A 6 -0.77 -17.24 27.69
CA PHE A 6 0.41 -17.57 28.50
C PHE A 6 1.78 -17.40 27.81
N TYR A 7 2.78 -17.36 28.69
CA TYR A 7 4.22 -17.07 28.61
C TYR A 7 5.15 -18.18 28.03
N ARG A 8 6.32 -17.74 27.53
CA ARG A 8 7.74 -18.22 27.69
C ARG A 8 8.04 -19.75 27.61
N THR A 9 9.17 -20.28 27.10
CA THR A 9 10.59 -19.88 27.23
C THR A 9 11.48 -20.76 26.31
N ARG A 10 12.69 -20.28 26.01
CA ARG A 10 13.80 -20.92 25.25
C ARG A 10 14.57 -21.99 26.04
N PHE A 11 15.31 -22.88 25.36
CA PHE A 11 16.74 -23.30 25.55
C PHE A 11 17.06 -24.49 24.58
N LEU A 12 17.96 -24.41 23.58
CA LEU A 12 19.42 -24.76 23.54
C LEU A 12 19.75 -26.17 24.10
N PHE A 13 20.63 -27.04 23.57
CA PHE A 13 21.56 -27.12 22.41
C PHE A 13 22.19 -28.54 22.42
N ARG A 14 22.57 -29.07 21.23
CA ARG A 14 23.66 -30.04 20.83
C ARG A 14 24.06 -31.24 21.75
N LEU A 15 24.50 -32.41 21.25
CA LEU A 15 25.79 -32.66 20.55
C LEU A 15 26.01 -34.20 20.29
N LEU A 16 26.81 -34.57 19.25
CA LEU A 16 27.64 -35.81 19.05
C LEU A 16 26.94 -37.18 18.77
N LEU A 17 27.42 -38.16 17.98
CA LEU A 17 28.70 -38.44 17.27
C LEU A 17 28.58 -39.72 16.36
N LEU A 18 29.43 -39.85 15.32
CA LEU A 18 30.09 -41.07 14.75
C LEU A 18 29.22 -42.27 14.24
N ALA A 19 29.54 -43.08 13.21
CA ALA A 19 30.74 -43.39 12.41
C ALA A 19 30.37 -44.26 11.16
N GLY A 20 31.33 -44.38 10.21
CA GLY A 20 31.55 -45.56 9.33
C GLY A 20 30.67 -45.69 8.07
N GLY A 21 31.16 -46.03 6.88
CA GLY A 21 32.43 -46.62 6.47
C GLY A 21 32.59 -46.66 4.94
N LEU A 22 33.80 -47.08 4.52
CA LEU A 22 34.39 -47.10 3.18
C LEU A 22 33.71 -48.02 2.15
N GLY A 23 33.99 -47.73 0.87
CA GLY A 23 33.87 -48.68 -0.25
C GLY A 23 34.39 -48.11 -1.57
N LEU A 24 35.66 -48.37 -1.89
CA LEU A 24 36.32 -48.10 -3.18
C LEU A 24 36.11 -49.27 -4.15
N THR A 25 35.96 -48.99 -5.45
CA THR A 25 36.65 -49.70 -6.56
C THR A 25 36.60 -48.83 -7.82
N GLY A 26 37.69 -48.83 -8.60
CA GLY A 26 37.85 -48.02 -9.81
C GLY A 26 38.07 -48.85 -11.08
N SER A 27 38.26 -48.18 -12.21
CA SER A 27 39.15 -48.60 -13.32
C SER A 27 39.24 -47.51 -14.40
N VAL A 28 40.39 -47.48 -15.05
CA VAL A 28 40.93 -46.46 -15.97
C VAL A 28 41.15 -47.09 -17.35
N ARG A 29 40.94 -46.34 -18.45
CA ARG A 29 41.86 -46.16 -19.61
C ARG A 29 41.10 -45.75 -20.89
N ALA A 30 41.52 -44.67 -21.54
CA ALA A 30 42.23 -44.70 -22.84
C ALA A 30 42.35 -43.28 -23.46
N GLN A 31 43.43 -43.09 -24.21
CA GLN A 31 43.99 -41.81 -24.69
C GLN A 31 44.09 -41.79 -26.23
N LEU A 32 43.88 -40.59 -26.81
CA LEU A 32 44.58 -39.96 -27.96
C LEU A 32 44.30 -40.47 -29.40
N PRO A 33 44.71 -39.76 -30.49
CA PRO A 33 44.91 -38.30 -30.74
C PRO A 33 44.31 -37.83 -32.10
N PHE A 34 44.36 -36.54 -32.46
CA PHE A 34 44.75 -36.04 -33.81
C PHE A 34 45.05 -34.53 -33.80
N LEU A 35 46.02 -34.13 -34.63
CA LEU A 35 46.80 -32.88 -34.65
C LEU A 35 46.24 -31.80 -35.60
N PHE A 36 46.36 -30.53 -35.16
CA PHE A 36 46.66 -29.19 -35.78
C PHE A 36 46.71 -29.00 -37.32
N PRO A 37 46.51 -27.75 -37.89
CA PRO A 37 47.07 -26.47 -37.39
C PRO A 37 46.27 -25.15 -37.53
N ARG A 38 46.90 -24.11 -36.96
CA ARG A 38 46.54 -22.70 -36.69
C ARG A 38 46.54 -21.75 -37.91
N VAL A 39 45.89 -20.58 -37.73
CA VAL A 39 46.34 -19.16 -37.92
C VAL A 39 45.06 -18.29 -38.03
N ALA A 40 44.79 -17.14 -37.39
CA ALA A 40 45.53 -16.16 -36.58
C ALA A 40 44.58 -15.52 -35.52
N GLN A 41 45.17 -14.88 -34.51
CA GLN A 41 44.56 -14.27 -33.33
C GLN A 41 43.90 -12.89 -33.58
N GLN A 42 42.82 -12.60 -32.84
CA GLN A 42 42.47 -11.28 -32.30
C GLN A 42 41.83 -11.45 -30.90
N PRO A 43 41.95 -10.46 -30.00
CA PRO A 43 42.28 -10.72 -28.59
C PRO A 43 41.09 -11.02 -27.68
N ASP A 44 41.38 -11.83 -26.67
CA ASP A 44 40.54 -12.14 -25.52
C ASP A 44 40.14 -10.87 -24.77
N ASN A 45 38.84 -10.76 -24.45
CA ASN A 45 38.41 -10.40 -23.11
C ASN A 45 36.92 -10.73 -22.89
N LEU A 46 36.72 -11.55 -21.84
CA LEU A 46 35.50 -11.77 -21.05
C LEU A 46 34.45 -12.76 -21.59
N VAL A 47 34.74 -14.04 -21.36
CA VAL A 47 33.76 -15.11 -21.14
C VAL A 47 33.34 -15.10 -19.66
N PRO A 48 32.04 -15.25 -19.33
CA PRO A 48 31.63 -15.99 -18.16
C PRO A 48 31.25 -17.43 -18.55
N VAL A 49 31.86 -18.34 -17.81
CA VAL A 49 31.74 -19.79 -17.79
C VAL A 49 30.35 -20.31 -18.17
N ALA A 50 30.33 -21.18 -19.18
CA ALA A 50 29.18 -21.96 -19.57
C ALA A 50 28.79 -22.95 -18.47
N ILE A 51 27.59 -22.80 -17.92
CA ILE A 51 26.88 -23.89 -17.23
C ILE A 51 26.12 -24.66 -18.31
N SER A 52 26.58 -25.86 -18.61
CA SER A 52 25.88 -26.84 -19.43
C SER A 52 24.55 -27.21 -18.73
N GLY A 53 23.44 -27.16 -19.48
CA GLY A 53 22.13 -27.67 -19.03
C GLY A 53 21.05 -26.63 -18.70
N ALA A 54 21.29 -25.33 -18.90
CA ALA A 54 20.22 -24.32 -18.88
C ALA A 54 19.74 -24.05 -20.32
N ALA A 55 18.47 -24.31 -20.60
CA ALA A 55 17.82 -23.83 -21.81
C ALA A 55 17.99 -22.31 -21.87
N LYS A 56 18.95 -21.85 -22.69
CA LYS A 56 19.01 -20.47 -23.15
C LYS A 56 17.69 -20.22 -23.85
N GLY A 57 16.73 -19.63 -23.13
CA GLY A 57 15.59 -18.97 -23.74
C GLY A 57 16.11 -17.78 -24.53
N LYS A 58 16.76 -18.04 -25.67
CA LYS A 58 16.69 -17.12 -26.80
C LYS A 58 15.22 -16.79 -26.92
N ILE A 59 14.90 -15.51 -27.02
CA ILE A 59 13.65 -15.09 -27.65
C ILE A 59 13.77 -15.60 -29.09
N THR A 60 13.45 -16.86 -29.29
CA THR A 60 13.10 -17.40 -30.58
C THR A 60 11.68 -16.90 -30.76
N VAL A 61 11.55 -15.67 -31.26
CA VAL A 61 10.50 -15.45 -32.24
C VAL A 61 10.81 -16.48 -33.31
N THR A 62 10.11 -17.61 -33.27
CA THR A 62 10.22 -18.65 -34.29
C THR A 62 10.17 -17.93 -35.63
N LYS A 63 11.12 -18.25 -36.52
CA LYS A 63 11.07 -17.77 -37.91
C LYS A 63 9.73 -18.13 -38.57
N GLU A 64 9.00 -19.07 -37.99
CA GLU A 64 7.63 -19.43 -38.30
C GLU A 64 6.67 -18.58 -37.45
N GLY A 65 6.07 -17.56 -38.08
CA GLY A 65 5.07 -16.71 -37.44
C GLY A 65 4.84 -15.35 -38.08
N VAL A 66 5.75 -14.85 -38.93
CA VAL A 66 5.38 -13.85 -39.95
C VAL A 66 5.14 -14.62 -41.25
N SER A 67 4.05 -15.39 -41.27
CA SER A 67 3.48 -15.76 -42.56
C SER A 67 3.20 -14.45 -43.28
N ASN A 68 3.79 -14.29 -44.47
CA ASN A 68 3.53 -13.19 -45.37
C ASN A 68 2.01 -13.05 -45.53
N THR A 69 1.40 -12.11 -44.81
CA THR A 69 -0.01 -11.85 -44.92
C THR A 69 -0.24 -11.20 -46.28
N LEU A 70 -0.65 -12.05 -47.22
CA LEU A 70 -1.34 -11.70 -48.45
C LEU A 70 -2.53 -10.76 -48.14
N PRO A 71 -3.00 -9.96 -49.10
CA PRO A 71 -4.20 -9.14 -48.93
C PRO A 71 -5.36 -9.97 -48.34
N PRO A 72 -6.23 -9.37 -47.51
CA PRO A 72 -7.30 -10.11 -46.85
C PRO A 72 -8.12 -10.89 -47.88
N PRO A 73 -8.35 -12.21 -47.68
CA PRO A 73 -9.18 -12.99 -48.59
C PRO A 73 -10.62 -12.46 -48.60
N GLY A 74 -11.26 -12.44 -49.78
CA GLY A 74 -12.70 -12.17 -49.89
C GLY A 74 -13.16 -10.77 -50.33
N GLY A 75 -12.26 -9.92 -50.85
CA GLY A 75 -12.65 -8.65 -51.49
C GLY A 75 -12.63 -7.39 -50.61
N VAL A 76 -12.36 -7.53 -49.32
CA VAL A 76 -12.24 -6.41 -48.37
C VAL A 76 -11.08 -5.48 -48.75
N PRO A 77 -11.24 -4.14 -48.70
CA PRO A 77 -10.16 -3.19 -48.93
C PRO A 77 -8.96 -3.41 -47.98
N TRP A 78 -7.76 -3.56 -48.54
CA TRP A 78 -6.55 -3.69 -47.73
C TRP A 78 -6.13 -2.33 -47.18
N VAL A 79 -6.25 -2.16 -45.87
CA VAL A 79 -5.84 -0.96 -45.15
C VAL A 79 -4.52 -1.20 -44.42
N VAL A 80 -3.61 -0.24 -44.53
CA VAL A 80 -2.32 -0.23 -43.83
C VAL A 80 -2.13 1.09 -43.07
N PHE A 81 -1.29 1.07 -42.05
CA PHE A 81 -1.09 2.21 -41.15
C PHE A 81 0.39 2.60 -41.10
N SER A 82 0.69 3.89 -41.22
CA SER A 82 2.08 4.36 -41.07
C SER A 82 2.58 4.07 -39.66
N ASP A 83 3.67 3.32 -39.56
CA ASP A 83 4.23 2.92 -38.27
C ASP A 83 5.16 3.99 -37.66
N ARG A 84 5.43 5.08 -38.38
CA ARG A 84 6.32 6.15 -37.92
C ARG A 84 5.83 7.53 -38.31
N ASN A 85 6.27 8.54 -37.58
CA ASN A 85 6.06 9.93 -37.94
C ASN A 85 6.95 10.35 -39.11
N ASN A 86 6.53 11.35 -39.89
CA ASN A 86 7.28 11.86 -41.06
C ASN A 86 7.69 10.77 -42.08
N ASN A 87 6.83 9.78 -42.31
CA ASN A 87 7.10 8.67 -43.21
C ASN A 87 7.03 9.13 -44.68
N ASN A 88 8.18 9.16 -45.35
CA ASN A 88 8.28 9.62 -46.74
C ASN A 88 7.61 8.65 -47.72
N THR A 89 6.85 9.23 -48.65
CA THR A 89 6.31 8.58 -49.83
C THR A 89 6.94 9.16 -51.10
N TYR A 90 6.84 8.43 -52.22
CA TYR A 90 7.59 8.70 -53.44
C TYR A 90 6.71 8.62 -54.68
N ARG A 91 7.13 9.25 -55.77
CA ARG A 91 6.38 9.19 -57.04
C ARG A 91 6.48 7.83 -57.74
N SER A 92 7.54 7.06 -57.47
CA SER A 92 7.80 5.74 -58.04
C SER A 92 8.40 4.79 -57.01
N THR A 93 8.52 3.51 -57.36
CA THR A 93 9.11 2.46 -56.51
C THR A 93 10.63 2.59 -56.33
N ASN A 94 11.30 3.50 -57.03
CA ASN A 94 12.75 3.67 -56.96
C ASN A 94 13.18 4.60 -55.80
N ALA A 95 12.21 5.20 -55.09
CA ALA A 95 12.42 6.10 -53.95
C ALA A 95 13.33 7.31 -54.18
N THR A 96 13.53 7.72 -55.43
CA THR A 96 14.40 8.86 -55.78
C THR A 96 13.71 10.22 -55.62
N THR A 97 12.41 10.30 -55.86
CA THR A 97 11.65 11.56 -55.82
C THR A 97 10.60 11.54 -54.71
N PRO A 98 10.85 12.23 -53.58
CA PRO A 98 9.85 12.41 -52.52
C PRO A 98 8.56 13.04 -53.05
N PHE A 99 7.43 12.68 -52.44
CA PHE A 99 6.11 13.15 -52.85
C PHE A 99 5.32 13.76 -51.71
N ARG A 100 4.94 12.96 -50.71
CA ARG A 100 4.23 13.40 -49.49
C ARG A 100 4.84 12.75 -48.26
N LYS A 101 4.47 13.25 -47.07
CA LYS A 101 4.79 12.62 -45.78
C LYS A 101 3.52 12.14 -45.10
N ALA A 102 3.58 10.96 -44.51
CA ALA A 102 2.53 10.42 -43.64
C ALA A 102 2.95 10.57 -42.18
N ASN A 103 1.98 10.87 -41.31
CA ASN A 103 2.20 10.93 -39.87
C ASN A 103 2.04 9.54 -39.25
N PHE A 104 2.51 9.38 -38.01
CA PHE A 104 2.32 8.15 -37.26
C PHE A 104 0.80 7.85 -37.11
N MET A 105 0.42 6.57 -37.28
CA MET A 105 -0.98 6.09 -37.25
C MET A 105 -1.88 6.55 -38.41
N ASP A 106 -1.35 7.23 -39.42
CA ASP A 106 -2.13 7.54 -40.61
C ASP A 106 -2.52 6.25 -41.35
N ALA A 107 -3.81 6.09 -41.62
CA ALA A 107 -4.36 4.96 -42.38
C ALA A 107 -4.41 5.23 -43.89
N PHE A 108 -4.20 4.18 -44.69
CA PHE A 108 -4.20 4.22 -46.15
C PHE A 108 -4.80 2.96 -46.76
N TYR A 109 -5.55 3.10 -47.86
CA TYR A 109 -5.88 1.95 -48.71
C TYR A 109 -4.72 1.63 -49.65
N VAL A 110 -4.46 0.33 -49.85
CA VAL A 110 -3.41 -0.17 -50.75
C VAL A 110 -3.98 -0.44 -52.14
N LEU A 111 -3.55 0.34 -53.14
CA LEU A 111 -3.93 0.16 -54.54
C LEU A 111 -3.16 -0.96 -55.24
N LYS A 112 -1.87 -1.10 -54.93
CA LYS A 112 -0.96 -2.06 -55.57
C LYS A 112 0.28 -2.28 -54.73
N GLU A 113 0.84 -3.48 -54.78
CA GLU A 113 2.17 -3.81 -54.28
C GLU A 113 3.13 -4.05 -55.45
N ARG A 114 4.35 -3.48 -55.40
CA ARG A 114 5.42 -3.71 -56.38
C ARG A 114 6.79 -3.47 -55.76
N ASN A 115 7.72 -4.40 -55.93
CA ASN A 115 9.12 -4.29 -55.49
C ASN A 115 9.29 -3.93 -54.00
N GLY A 116 8.42 -4.42 -53.11
CA GLY A 116 8.43 -4.08 -51.69
C GLY A 116 7.85 -2.70 -51.34
N TYR A 117 7.23 -2.01 -52.30
CA TYR A 117 6.52 -0.74 -52.09
C TYR A 117 5.00 -0.91 -52.25
N LEU A 118 4.25 -0.12 -51.49
CA LEU A 118 2.81 -0.03 -51.54
C LEU A 118 2.40 1.28 -52.23
N LYS A 119 1.46 1.21 -53.18
CA LYS A 119 0.81 2.38 -53.79
C LYS A 119 -0.39 2.78 -52.94
N LEU A 120 -0.40 4.01 -52.42
CA LEU A 120 -1.30 4.42 -51.34
C LEU A 120 -2.27 5.53 -51.72
N ILE A 121 -3.50 5.45 -51.19
CA ILE A 121 -4.45 6.56 -51.10
C ILE A 121 -4.85 6.73 -49.64
N LYS A 122 -5.12 7.98 -49.22
CA LYS A 122 -5.53 8.25 -47.84
C LYS A 122 -6.82 7.50 -47.51
N TYR A 123 -6.88 6.89 -46.34
CA TYR A 123 -8.09 6.26 -45.84
C TYR A 123 -9.13 7.34 -45.52
N ASP A 124 -10.34 7.14 -46.02
CA ASP A 124 -11.54 7.92 -45.72
C ASP A 124 -12.74 6.97 -45.77
N PRO A 125 -13.46 6.76 -44.65
CA PRO A 125 -14.58 5.83 -44.60
C PRO A 125 -15.77 6.27 -45.47
N ALA A 126 -15.85 7.55 -45.87
CA ALA A 126 -16.91 8.06 -46.74
C ALA A 126 -16.71 7.70 -48.23
N LEU A 127 -15.53 7.20 -48.60
CA LEU A 127 -15.29 6.78 -49.98
C LEU A 127 -16.13 5.54 -50.33
N PRO A 128 -16.83 5.53 -51.48
CA PRO A 128 -17.71 4.43 -51.90
C PRO A 128 -16.89 3.23 -52.41
N ILE A 129 -16.11 2.63 -51.52
CA ILE A 129 -15.28 1.48 -51.81
C ILE A 129 -16.13 0.25 -51.52
N GLY A 130 -16.80 -0.28 -52.55
CA GLY A 130 -17.64 -1.48 -52.42
C GLY A 130 -16.89 -2.71 -51.87
N SER A 131 -17.60 -3.81 -51.65
CA SER A 131 -17.09 -5.06 -51.06
C SER A 131 -16.01 -5.81 -51.87
N LYS A 132 -15.62 -5.30 -53.05
CA LYS A 132 -14.52 -5.79 -53.87
C LYS A 132 -13.62 -4.62 -54.23
N PHE A 133 -12.49 -4.49 -53.54
CA PHE A 133 -11.51 -3.47 -53.84
C PHE A 133 -10.85 -3.73 -55.21
N SER A 134 -11.18 -2.91 -56.21
CA SER A 134 -10.41 -2.76 -57.43
C SER A 134 -10.14 -1.28 -57.66
N SER A 135 -9.04 -0.91 -58.31
CA SER A 135 -8.78 0.49 -58.70
C SER A 135 -9.87 1.10 -59.59
N ARG A 136 -10.78 0.27 -60.13
CA ARG A 136 -11.97 0.68 -60.89
C ARG A 136 -13.21 0.95 -60.03
N ALA A 137 -13.21 0.53 -58.75
CA ALA A 137 -14.30 0.77 -57.80
C ALA A 137 -14.33 2.20 -57.25
N ILE A 138 -13.26 2.98 -57.47
CA ILE A 138 -13.20 4.40 -57.13
C ILE A 138 -13.89 5.17 -58.26
N THR A 139 -15.18 5.45 -58.09
CA THR A 139 -16.02 6.18 -59.03
C THR A 139 -15.72 7.69 -59.02
N ASP A 140 -15.52 8.29 -57.84
CA ASP A 140 -15.10 9.68 -57.70
C ASP A 140 -13.58 9.79 -57.46
N ARG A 141 -12.83 9.98 -58.55
CA ARG A 141 -11.37 10.13 -58.49
C ARG A 141 -10.91 11.48 -57.93
N LYS A 142 -11.78 12.50 -57.87
CA LYS A 142 -11.43 13.83 -57.34
C LYS A 142 -11.47 13.86 -55.82
N ALA A 143 -12.34 13.06 -55.20
CA ALA A 143 -12.44 12.91 -53.74
C ALA A 143 -11.24 12.18 -53.11
N VAL A 144 -10.42 11.46 -53.89
CA VAL A 144 -9.34 10.62 -53.37
C VAL A 144 -8.01 11.37 -53.26
N VAL A 145 -7.41 11.37 -52.07
CA VAL A 145 -6.07 11.92 -51.85
C VAL A 145 -5.00 10.87 -52.11
N TYR A 146 -4.31 10.98 -53.26
CA TYR A 146 -3.20 10.08 -53.61
C TYR A 146 -1.92 10.39 -52.83
N TYR A 147 -1.28 9.34 -52.30
CA TYR A 147 -0.07 9.42 -51.45
C TYR A 147 1.18 8.78 -52.07
N GLY A 148 1.16 8.38 -53.34
CA GLY A 148 2.38 7.87 -53.98
C GLY A 148 2.68 6.40 -53.65
N TRP A 149 3.95 6.06 -53.64
CA TRP A 149 4.53 4.76 -53.29
C TRP A 149 5.32 4.87 -51.98
N ALA A 150 5.21 3.90 -51.09
CA ALA A 150 5.95 3.89 -49.83
C ALA A 150 6.49 2.49 -49.48
N PRO A 151 7.66 2.37 -48.83
CA PRO A 151 8.20 1.07 -48.45
C PRO A 151 7.26 0.30 -47.51
N LYS A 152 6.96 -0.96 -47.84
CA LYS A 152 6.02 -1.82 -47.11
C LYS A 152 6.42 -2.05 -45.65
N ASP A 153 7.72 -2.14 -45.39
CA ASP A 153 8.31 -2.34 -44.07
C ASP A 153 8.15 -1.12 -43.13
N ARG A 154 7.66 0.03 -43.62
CA ARG A 154 7.34 1.22 -42.81
C ARG A 154 5.86 1.35 -42.47
N PHE A 155 5.09 0.27 -42.67
CA PHE A 155 3.68 0.22 -42.35
C PHE A 155 3.37 -0.98 -41.46
N LEU A 156 2.36 -0.80 -40.62
CA LEU A 156 1.64 -1.89 -39.99
C LEU A 156 0.61 -2.43 -41.00
N LEU A 157 0.76 -3.69 -41.39
CA LEU A 157 0.04 -4.28 -42.52
C LEU A 157 -1.34 -4.84 -42.17
N THR A 158 -1.64 -4.95 -40.87
CA THR A 158 -2.87 -5.54 -40.32
C THR A 158 -3.23 -4.80 -39.03
N SER A 159 -4.52 -4.75 -38.69
CA SER A 159 -4.99 -4.21 -37.41
C SER A 159 -4.98 -5.23 -36.26
N GLN A 160 -4.38 -6.40 -36.48
CA GLN A 160 -4.22 -7.47 -35.48
C GLN A 160 -2.83 -7.41 -34.85
N SER A 161 -2.75 -7.70 -33.55
CA SER A 161 -1.47 -7.86 -32.86
C SER A 161 -0.79 -9.18 -33.22
N SER A 162 0.49 -9.29 -32.88
CA SER A 162 1.25 -10.54 -32.94
C SER A 162 0.59 -11.62 -32.07
N ARG A 163 0.62 -12.86 -32.57
CA ARG A 163 0.04 -14.04 -31.91
C ARG A 163 1.13 -15.04 -31.56
N SER A 164 0.93 -15.82 -30.49
CA SER A 164 1.86 -16.87 -30.07
C SER A 164 1.56 -18.20 -30.78
N GLY A 165 2.62 -18.91 -31.22
CA GLY A 165 2.49 -20.08 -32.10
C GLY A 165 1.82 -21.32 -31.49
N ALA A 166 1.89 -21.53 -30.17
CA ALA A 166 1.35 -22.75 -29.56
C ALA A 166 -0.19 -22.76 -29.44
N GLN A 167 -0.83 -21.59 -29.46
CA GLN A 167 -2.28 -21.47 -29.31
C GLN A 167 -2.96 -20.46 -30.23
N ASN A 168 -2.20 -19.81 -31.12
CA ASN A 168 -2.67 -18.74 -32.00
C ASN A 168 -3.40 -17.59 -31.25
N ARG A 169 -3.02 -17.37 -29.99
CA ARG A 169 -3.59 -16.37 -29.09
C ARG A 169 -2.79 -15.06 -29.18
N ALA A 170 -3.46 -13.91 -29.05
CA ALA A 170 -2.79 -12.62 -29.01
C ALA A 170 -1.79 -12.57 -27.85
N GLN A 171 -0.55 -12.17 -28.14
CA GLN A 171 0.53 -12.14 -27.15
C GLN A 171 0.38 -10.93 -26.24
N ILE A 172 0.18 -11.19 -24.95
CA ILE A 172 0.13 -10.16 -23.91
C ILE A 172 1.55 -9.95 -23.36
N VAL A 173 1.96 -8.69 -23.29
CA VAL A 173 3.23 -8.24 -22.74
C VAL A 173 3.00 -7.18 -21.67
N SER A 174 4.03 -6.89 -20.87
CA SER A 174 4.04 -5.72 -20.00
C SER A 174 5.44 -5.14 -19.89
N ALA A 175 5.51 -3.83 -19.59
CA ALA A 175 6.75 -3.18 -19.21
C ALA A 175 7.03 -3.42 -17.72
N VAL A 176 8.02 -4.25 -17.44
CA VAL A 176 8.37 -4.68 -16.08
C VAL A 176 9.85 -4.44 -15.80
N LEU A 177 10.20 -4.32 -14.53
CA LEU A 177 11.59 -4.21 -14.11
C LEU A 177 12.20 -5.61 -14.01
N ALA A 178 12.70 -6.15 -15.13
CA ALA A 178 13.28 -7.50 -15.19
C ALA A 178 14.73 -7.53 -15.74
N GLN A 179 15.24 -6.38 -16.17
CA GLN A 179 16.58 -6.25 -16.75
C GLN A 179 17.44 -5.32 -15.90
N PRO A 180 18.73 -5.64 -15.67
CA PRO A 180 19.63 -4.80 -14.87
C PRO A 180 19.74 -3.35 -15.37
N ALA A 181 19.72 -3.16 -16.70
CA ALA A 181 19.81 -1.84 -17.33
C ALA A 181 18.68 -0.87 -16.93
N LEU A 182 17.52 -1.41 -16.53
CA LEU A 182 16.37 -0.61 -16.09
C LEU A 182 16.56 -0.04 -14.67
N LEU A 183 17.45 -0.63 -13.88
CA LEU A 183 17.79 -0.15 -12.55
C LEU A 183 19.03 0.76 -12.56
N THR A 184 19.99 0.51 -13.45
CA THR A 184 21.22 1.31 -13.52
C THR A 184 21.04 2.63 -14.27
N ASN A 185 20.10 2.70 -15.22
CA ASN A 185 19.81 3.91 -16.00
C ASN A 185 18.30 4.18 -16.16
N PRO A 186 17.54 4.33 -15.06
CA PRO A 186 16.07 4.41 -15.11
C PRO A 186 15.56 5.61 -15.94
N ASP A 187 16.21 6.77 -15.86
CA ASP A 187 15.76 8.01 -16.52
C ASP A 187 15.74 7.93 -18.05
N ARG A 188 16.51 7.01 -18.63
CA ARG A 188 16.51 6.72 -20.07
C ARG A 188 15.19 6.11 -20.53
N TYR A 189 14.56 5.30 -19.68
CA TYR A 189 13.38 4.50 -20.01
C TYR A 189 12.10 5.09 -19.43
N PHE A 190 12.21 5.76 -18.28
CA PHE A 190 11.06 6.18 -17.48
C PHE A 190 10.99 7.69 -17.32
N SER A 191 9.79 8.15 -17.00
CA SER A 191 9.54 9.46 -16.40
C SER A 191 8.51 9.23 -15.31
N ASN A 192 8.93 9.40 -14.06
CA ASN A 192 8.21 8.88 -12.89
C ASN A 192 8.04 7.35 -12.99
N ASP A 193 6.83 6.85 -12.80
CA ASP A 193 6.49 5.42 -12.88
C ASP A 193 6.09 4.93 -14.29
N SER A 194 6.29 5.77 -15.31
CA SER A 194 5.74 5.57 -16.63
C SER A 194 6.83 5.46 -17.71
N VAL A 195 6.67 4.48 -18.58
CA VAL A 195 7.52 4.21 -19.74
C VAL A 195 7.37 5.30 -20.79
N ARG A 196 8.51 5.76 -21.33
CA ARG A 196 8.56 6.67 -22.48
C ARG A 196 8.20 5.92 -23.76
N LEU A 197 7.26 6.47 -24.52
CA LEU A 197 6.84 5.96 -25.83
C LEU A 197 7.26 6.93 -26.94
N PHE A 198 7.45 6.39 -28.14
CA PHE A 198 7.92 7.15 -29.30
C PHE A 198 7.03 6.93 -30.52
N ALA A 199 6.90 7.97 -31.35
CA ALA A 199 6.12 7.92 -32.59
C ALA A 199 6.90 7.31 -33.76
N ASP A 200 8.13 6.85 -33.54
CA ASP A 200 9.00 6.24 -34.52
C ASP A 200 9.98 5.26 -33.85
N PRO A 201 10.46 4.23 -34.57
CA PRO A 201 11.40 3.25 -34.02
C PRO A 201 12.82 3.81 -33.79
N GLY A 202 13.12 5.03 -34.26
CA GLY A 202 14.38 5.72 -34.00
C GLY A 202 14.42 6.48 -32.67
N GLN A 203 13.31 6.52 -31.93
CA GLN A 203 13.14 7.28 -30.69
C GLN A 203 13.34 8.80 -30.86
N GLN A 204 13.13 9.34 -32.06
CA GLN A 204 13.36 10.76 -32.35
C GLN A 204 12.22 11.63 -31.82
N VAL A 205 10.99 11.13 -31.90
CA VAL A 205 9.78 11.87 -31.53
C VAL A 205 9.13 11.23 -30.30
N PRO A 206 9.36 11.76 -29.09
CA PRO A 206 8.69 11.26 -27.90
C PRO A 206 7.19 11.59 -27.94
N MET A 207 6.38 10.69 -27.40
CA MET A 207 4.93 10.88 -27.30
C MET A 207 4.54 11.48 -25.96
N LYS A 208 3.45 12.26 -25.95
CA LYS A 208 2.81 12.74 -24.72
C LYS A 208 2.19 11.59 -23.94
N GLU A 209 1.64 10.61 -24.66
CA GLU A 209 1.10 9.39 -24.08
C GLU A 209 2.24 8.54 -23.48
N ARG A 210 1.96 7.92 -22.33
CA ARG A 210 2.88 7.04 -21.62
C ARG A 210 2.14 5.80 -21.13
N MET A 211 2.91 4.75 -20.86
CA MET A 211 2.39 3.51 -20.29
C MET A 211 2.96 3.34 -18.88
N ARG A 212 2.12 3.22 -17.85
CA ARG A 212 2.62 2.92 -16.49
C ARG A 212 3.31 1.56 -16.46
N LEU A 213 4.29 1.42 -15.59
CA LEU A 213 4.94 0.14 -15.31
C LEU A 213 3.90 -0.91 -14.88
N TYR A 214 4.12 -2.16 -15.28
CA TYR A 214 3.23 -3.29 -15.01
C TYR A 214 1.80 -3.15 -15.57
N GLU A 215 1.60 -2.30 -16.57
CA GLU A 215 0.37 -2.31 -17.36
C GLU A 215 0.49 -3.31 -18.53
N LEU A 216 -0.63 -3.91 -18.92
CA LEU A 216 -0.76 -4.90 -19.99
C LEU A 216 -0.83 -4.24 -21.37
N ALA A 217 -0.14 -4.83 -22.34
CA ALA A 217 -0.13 -4.36 -23.73
C ALA A 217 -0.01 -5.52 -24.71
N TYR A 218 -0.14 -5.20 -25.99
CA TYR A 218 -0.03 -6.14 -27.12
C TYR A 218 1.01 -5.64 -28.11
N VAL A 219 1.85 -6.54 -28.62
CA VAL A 219 2.87 -6.20 -29.61
C VAL A 219 2.27 -6.30 -31.01
N TYR A 220 2.27 -5.22 -31.77
CA TYR A 220 1.79 -5.19 -33.15
C TYR A 220 2.92 -5.46 -34.15
N LYS A 221 4.10 -4.91 -33.90
CA LYS A 221 5.23 -4.98 -34.83
C LYS A 221 6.56 -4.83 -34.11
N LEU A 222 7.59 -5.48 -34.62
CA LEU A 222 8.98 -5.21 -34.26
C LEU A 222 9.61 -4.34 -35.34
N SER A 223 10.47 -3.42 -34.92
CA SER A 223 11.30 -2.62 -35.83
C SER A 223 12.22 -3.51 -36.67
N GLU A 224 12.74 -2.96 -37.76
CA GLU A 224 13.65 -3.63 -38.68
C GLU A 224 14.92 -4.14 -37.95
N THR A 225 15.40 -3.37 -36.97
CA THR A 225 16.53 -3.74 -36.09
C THR A 225 16.15 -4.68 -34.95
N ARG A 226 14.85 -4.92 -34.74
CA ARG A 226 14.27 -5.69 -33.62
C ARG A 226 14.62 -5.15 -32.23
N ARG A 227 15.04 -3.89 -32.13
CA ARG A 227 15.34 -3.23 -30.84
C ARG A 227 14.15 -2.48 -30.26
N GLN A 228 13.16 -2.15 -31.10
CA GLN A 228 11.90 -1.53 -30.69
C GLN A 228 10.70 -2.42 -31.01
N ALA A 229 9.69 -2.35 -30.14
CA ALA A 229 8.37 -2.94 -30.32
C ALA A 229 7.30 -1.85 -30.35
N LEU A 230 6.42 -1.93 -31.34
CA LEU A 230 5.22 -1.11 -31.44
C LEU A 230 4.11 -1.79 -30.65
N VAL A 231 3.54 -1.08 -29.69
CA VAL A 231 2.55 -1.65 -28.77
C VAL A 231 1.20 -0.93 -28.80
N GLY A 232 0.16 -1.64 -28.40
CA GLY A 232 -1.20 -1.13 -28.25
C GLY A 232 -1.94 -1.73 -27.05
N ARG A 233 -3.09 -1.15 -26.73
CA ARG A 233 -3.93 -1.48 -25.57
C ARG A 233 -4.78 -2.75 -25.76
N ALA A 234 -5.02 -3.16 -27.01
CA ALA A 234 -5.88 -4.30 -27.34
C ALA A 234 -5.22 -5.21 -28.38
N SER A 235 -5.70 -6.44 -28.51
CA SER A 235 -5.26 -7.45 -29.47
C SER A 235 -5.59 -7.09 -30.93
N TRP A 236 -6.55 -6.18 -31.12
CA TRP A 236 -6.97 -5.68 -32.43
C TRP A 236 -7.55 -4.27 -32.32
N PHE A 237 -7.73 -3.59 -33.45
CA PHE A 237 -8.55 -2.38 -33.55
C PHE A 237 -9.34 -2.26 -34.87
N PRO A 238 -10.51 -1.58 -34.86
CA PRO A 238 -11.12 -1.00 -36.05
C PRO A 238 -10.25 0.14 -36.60
N THR A 239 -10.22 0.32 -37.92
CA THR A 239 -9.41 1.34 -38.61
C THR A 239 -9.58 2.75 -38.01
N ASP A 240 -10.81 3.17 -37.75
CA ASP A 240 -11.14 4.49 -37.20
C ASP A 240 -10.70 4.68 -35.74
N SER A 241 -10.39 3.58 -35.06
CA SER A 241 -10.05 3.56 -33.63
C SER A 241 -8.55 3.39 -33.36
N ILE A 242 -7.69 3.48 -34.38
CA ILE A 242 -6.25 3.25 -34.21
C ILE A 242 -5.63 4.16 -33.15
N LYS A 243 -6.01 5.44 -33.09
CA LYS A 243 -5.44 6.42 -32.15
C LYS A 243 -5.85 6.15 -30.69
N GLN A 244 -6.96 5.46 -30.46
CA GLN A 244 -7.41 5.04 -29.14
C GLN A 244 -6.75 3.72 -28.69
N VAL A 245 -6.25 2.90 -29.63
CA VAL A 245 -5.72 1.57 -29.32
C VAL A 245 -4.20 1.51 -29.38
N LEU A 246 -3.59 1.96 -30.47
CA LEU A 246 -2.15 1.97 -30.61
C LEU A 246 -1.56 3.04 -29.69
N MET A 247 -0.41 2.75 -29.08
CA MET A 247 0.21 3.66 -28.10
C MET A 247 1.50 4.26 -28.67
N GLY A 248 2.45 3.42 -29.09
CA GLY A 248 3.74 3.89 -29.59
C GLY A 248 4.83 2.82 -29.57
N TRP A 249 6.03 3.19 -29.98
CA TRP A 249 7.23 2.38 -29.92
C TRP A 249 7.87 2.44 -28.54
N MET A 250 8.36 1.30 -28.05
CA MET A 250 9.21 1.22 -26.87
C MET A 250 10.39 0.25 -27.10
N PRO A 251 11.49 0.41 -26.34
CA PRO A 251 12.60 -0.55 -26.35
C PRO A 251 12.16 -1.96 -25.97
N VAL A 252 12.65 -2.97 -26.70
CA VAL A 252 12.30 -4.39 -26.46
C VAL A 252 12.79 -4.87 -25.10
N GLU A 253 13.81 -4.22 -24.51
CA GLU A 253 14.31 -4.51 -23.16
C GLU A 253 13.25 -4.33 -22.06
N LEU A 254 12.23 -3.51 -22.32
CA LEU A 254 11.08 -3.33 -21.42
C LEU A 254 10.02 -4.40 -21.64
N VAL A 255 9.96 -5.03 -22.81
CA VAL A 255 8.83 -5.88 -23.21
C VAL A 255 8.99 -7.30 -22.66
N GLN A 256 8.29 -7.59 -21.56
CA GLN A 256 8.24 -8.93 -21.00
C GLN A 256 6.94 -9.65 -21.40
N PRO A 257 7.02 -10.85 -22.02
CA PRO A 257 5.85 -11.69 -22.24
C PRO A 257 5.24 -12.21 -20.94
N ILE A 258 3.91 -12.19 -20.83
CA ILE A 258 3.17 -12.72 -19.68
C ILE A 258 2.70 -14.15 -19.99
N GLY A 259 3.64 -14.97 -20.45
CA GLY A 259 3.41 -16.38 -20.79
C GLY A 259 2.17 -16.62 -21.66
N GLN A 260 1.44 -17.69 -21.34
CA GLN A 260 0.17 -18.06 -21.98
C GLN A 260 -1.04 -17.57 -21.17
N ARG A 261 -0.92 -16.40 -20.51
CA ARG A 261 -1.98 -15.80 -19.66
C ARG A 261 -2.41 -16.65 -18.47
N LEU A 262 -1.60 -17.64 -18.13
CA LEU A 262 -1.74 -18.50 -16.98
C LEU A 262 -0.89 -17.95 -15.84
N PHE A 263 -1.44 -17.93 -14.64
CA PHE A 263 -0.82 -17.38 -13.44
C PHE A 263 -0.93 -18.37 -12.27
N LEU A 264 0.01 -18.26 -11.34
CA LEU A 264 -0.01 -18.93 -10.05
C LEU A 264 -0.56 -17.98 -8.99
N GLU A 265 -1.46 -18.48 -8.16
CA GLU A 265 -1.99 -17.81 -6.96
C GLU A 265 -1.87 -18.75 -5.76
N ALA A 266 -1.41 -18.24 -4.61
CA ALA A 266 -1.24 -19.07 -3.41
C ALA A 266 -2.60 -19.49 -2.84
N ASP A 267 -2.73 -20.73 -2.41
CA ASP A 267 -3.96 -21.23 -1.77
C ASP A 267 -4.03 -20.80 -0.29
N THR A 268 -4.34 -19.52 -0.06
CA THR A 268 -4.37 -18.92 1.28
C THR A 268 -5.58 -19.35 2.11
N VAL A 269 -6.60 -19.95 1.50
CA VAL A 269 -7.78 -20.46 2.21
C VAL A 269 -7.39 -21.68 3.05
N ARG A 270 -6.62 -22.59 2.46
CA ARG A 270 -6.15 -23.80 3.13
C ARG A 270 -4.85 -23.60 3.90
N TRP A 271 -3.98 -22.70 3.42
CA TRP A 271 -2.66 -22.43 4.02
C TRP A 271 -2.41 -20.93 4.19
N PRO A 272 -3.04 -20.27 5.18
CA PRO A 272 -2.98 -18.80 5.33
C PRO A 272 -1.59 -18.27 5.72
N ASN A 273 -0.76 -19.08 6.40
CA ASN A 273 0.52 -18.66 6.96
C ASN A 273 1.74 -19.35 6.32
N GLU A 274 1.53 -20.18 5.29
CA GLU A 274 2.63 -20.92 4.64
C GLU A 274 2.88 -20.42 3.22
N SER A 275 4.15 -20.16 2.91
CA SER A 275 4.57 -19.73 1.57
C SER A 275 5.11 -20.90 0.76
N VAL A 276 4.74 -20.97 -0.53
CA VAL A 276 5.38 -21.92 -1.45
C VAL A 276 6.80 -21.41 -1.79
N PRO A 277 7.84 -22.26 -1.64
CA PRO A 277 9.23 -21.84 -1.86
C PRO A 277 9.52 -21.52 -3.34
N MET A 278 10.53 -20.68 -3.54
CA MET A 278 11.04 -20.29 -4.85
C MET A 278 12.55 -20.43 -4.90
N PHE A 279 13.09 -20.73 -6.08
CA PHE A 279 14.49 -21.07 -6.29
C PHE A 279 15.02 -20.38 -7.55
N ARG A 280 16.23 -19.77 -7.54
CA ARG A 280 16.77 -19.10 -8.74
C ARG A 280 17.18 -20.04 -9.86
N SER A 281 17.53 -21.28 -9.53
CA SER A 281 18.01 -22.26 -10.50
C SER A 281 17.20 -23.53 -10.48
N LEU A 282 17.17 -24.22 -11.62
CA LEU A 282 16.54 -25.53 -11.72
C LEU A 282 17.23 -26.54 -10.79
N SER A 283 18.56 -26.47 -10.65
CA SER A 283 19.32 -27.37 -9.77
C SER A 283 18.94 -27.22 -8.30
N THR A 284 18.82 -26.00 -7.78
CA THR A 284 18.42 -25.74 -6.39
C THR A 284 16.96 -26.13 -6.17
N ALA A 285 16.08 -25.91 -7.15
CA ALA A 285 14.68 -26.35 -7.11
C ALA A 285 14.55 -27.88 -7.02
N LEU A 286 15.32 -28.61 -7.82
CA LEU A 286 15.33 -30.08 -7.81
C LEU A 286 15.86 -30.64 -6.48
N ARG A 287 16.86 -29.99 -5.88
CA ARG A 287 17.44 -30.38 -4.59
C ARG A 287 16.66 -29.85 -3.37
N ARG A 288 15.75 -28.89 -3.58
CA ARG A 288 14.98 -28.18 -2.54
C ARG A 288 15.84 -27.47 -1.48
N GLU A 289 16.99 -26.96 -1.88
CA GLU A 289 17.88 -26.17 -1.01
C GLU A 289 17.33 -24.75 -0.81
N THR A 290 17.36 -24.22 0.41
CA THR A 290 16.80 -22.89 0.70
C THR A 290 17.58 -21.78 0.01
N ASP A 291 16.92 -21.00 -0.85
CA ASP A 291 17.48 -19.81 -1.50
C ASP A 291 17.04 -18.52 -0.76
N SER A 292 17.90 -18.02 0.13
CA SER A 292 17.62 -16.80 0.91
C SER A 292 17.55 -15.52 0.08
N LEU A 293 18.00 -15.58 -1.18
CA LEU A 293 18.10 -14.43 -2.07
C LEU A 293 16.83 -14.24 -2.92
N VAL A 294 15.90 -15.20 -2.90
CA VAL A 294 14.57 -15.04 -3.50
C VAL A 294 13.56 -14.73 -2.41
N ALA A 295 12.83 -13.64 -2.61
CA ALA A 295 11.65 -13.37 -1.84
C ALA A 295 10.52 -12.98 -2.77
N ASN A 296 9.33 -13.40 -2.40
CA ASN A 296 8.10 -13.00 -3.06
C ASN A 296 7.31 -12.14 -2.09
N ARG A 297 7.10 -10.88 -2.46
CA ARG A 297 6.25 -9.96 -1.69
C ARG A 297 5.04 -9.55 -2.52
N TYR A 298 4.07 -9.01 -1.82
CA TYR A 298 2.86 -8.44 -2.39
C TYR A 298 3.10 -6.99 -2.84
N PHE A 299 2.65 -6.64 -4.05
CA PHE A 299 2.83 -5.31 -4.64
C PHE A 299 1.50 -4.78 -5.21
N PRO A 300 0.76 -3.94 -4.46
CA PRO A 300 -0.56 -3.48 -4.88
C PRO A 300 -0.53 -2.48 -6.05
N ALA A 301 0.62 -1.87 -6.34
CA ALA A 301 0.80 -0.98 -7.48
C ALA A 301 0.75 -1.72 -8.83
N VAL A 302 1.05 -3.03 -8.83
CA VAL A 302 0.91 -3.89 -10.01
C VAL A 302 -0.57 -4.23 -10.18
N SER A 303 -1.18 -3.80 -11.30
CA SER A 303 -2.63 -3.86 -11.51
C SER A 303 -3.22 -5.26 -11.33
N TRP A 304 -2.53 -6.31 -11.81
CA TRP A 304 -2.96 -7.69 -11.64
C TRP A 304 -2.70 -8.28 -10.24
N ASN A 305 -1.93 -7.59 -9.40
CA ASN A 305 -1.67 -7.96 -8.02
C ASN A 305 -2.45 -7.12 -7.01
N ARG A 306 -3.41 -6.28 -7.41
CA ARG A 306 -4.13 -5.39 -6.46
C ARG A 306 -4.83 -6.11 -5.30
N LEU A 307 -5.10 -7.41 -5.42
CA LEU A 307 -5.90 -8.19 -4.47
C LEU A 307 -5.25 -9.49 -4.01
N GLY A 308 -3.99 -9.71 -4.39
CA GLY A 308 -3.19 -10.87 -4.01
C GLY A 308 -1.99 -11.04 -4.94
N THR A 309 -1.00 -11.83 -4.54
CA THR A 309 0.15 -12.08 -5.40
C THR A 309 -0.22 -13.07 -6.51
N LYS A 310 -0.16 -12.62 -7.76
CA LYS A 310 -0.30 -13.45 -8.96
C LYS A 310 0.99 -13.44 -9.77
N LEU A 311 1.46 -14.62 -10.14
CA LEU A 311 2.76 -14.79 -10.79
C LEU A 311 2.59 -15.46 -12.16
N PRO A 312 3.13 -14.90 -13.26
CA PRO A 312 2.93 -15.47 -14.59
C PRO A 312 3.62 -16.84 -14.71
N VAL A 313 2.95 -17.79 -15.35
CA VAL A 313 3.52 -19.09 -15.73
C VAL A 313 4.26 -18.90 -17.05
N LEU A 314 5.59 -18.89 -16.99
CA LEU A 314 6.44 -18.73 -18.18
C LEU A 314 6.67 -20.08 -18.89
N SER A 315 6.86 -21.14 -18.11
CA SER A 315 6.93 -22.51 -18.60
C SER A 315 6.62 -23.52 -17.50
N GLN A 316 6.05 -24.66 -17.85
CA GLN A 316 5.88 -25.79 -16.95
C GLN A 316 6.91 -26.88 -17.28
N LEU A 317 7.48 -27.50 -16.25
CA LEU A 317 8.50 -28.54 -16.36
C LEU A 317 8.06 -29.73 -15.53
N SER A 318 8.09 -30.92 -16.12
CA SER A 318 7.78 -32.18 -15.43
C SER A 318 8.98 -33.12 -15.54
N PRO A 319 10.06 -32.91 -14.75
CA PRO A 319 11.21 -33.80 -14.75
C PRO A 319 10.80 -35.20 -14.27
N ARG A 320 11.35 -36.24 -14.90
CA ARG A 320 11.06 -37.63 -14.51
C ARG A 320 11.40 -37.87 -13.03
N GLY A 321 10.48 -38.45 -12.28
CA GLY A 321 10.67 -38.77 -10.86
C GLY A 321 10.67 -37.59 -9.90
N SER A 322 10.33 -36.38 -10.35
CA SER A 322 10.28 -35.16 -9.51
C SER A 322 8.89 -34.52 -9.50
N VAL A 323 8.66 -33.60 -8.56
CA VAL A 323 7.43 -32.78 -8.52
C VAL A 323 7.43 -31.82 -9.71
N PRO A 324 6.28 -31.60 -10.39
CA PRO A 324 6.16 -30.59 -11.43
C PRO A 324 6.62 -29.21 -10.95
N LEU A 325 7.47 -28.58 -11.73
CA LEU A 325 8.03 -27.25 -11.47
C LEU A 325 7.45 -26.25 -12.46
N VAL A 326 7.29 -25.02 -12.01
CA VAL A 326 6.91 -23.88 -12.85
C VAL A 326 8.04 -22.86 -12.83
N LEU A 327 8.42 -22.40 -14.03
CA LEU A 327 9.22 -21.20 -14.19
C LEU A 327 8.30 -19.98 -14.14
N THR A 328 8.59 -19.07 -13.22
CA THR A 328 7.85 -17.84 -12.98
C THR A 328 8.80 -16.70 -12.63
N ASP A 329 8.26 -15.53 -12.27
CA ASP A 329 9.01 -14.35 -11.88
C ASP A 329 8.75 -14.01 -10.41
N ALA A 330 9.76 -14.18 -9.56
CA ALA A 330 9.72 -13.77 -8.16
C ALA A 330 9.79 -12.25 -8.02
N GLN A 331 9.05 -11.70 -7.06
CA GLN A 331 8.86 -10.26 -6.91
C GLN A 331 9.69 -9.69 -5.75
N THR A 332 10.80 -9.02 -6.07
CA THR A 332 11.74 -8.45 -5.10
C THR A 332 11.56 -6.92 -4.98
N PRO A 333 11.39 -6.34 -3.78
CA PRO A 333 11.31 -4.88 -3.63
C PRO A 333 12.58 -4.17 -4.09
N LEU A 334 12.46 -3.00 -4.71
CA LEU A 334 13.62 -2.19 -5.10
C LEU A 334 14.35 -1.58 -3.91
N VAL A 335 13.58 -1.11 -2.93
CA VAL A 335 14.05 -0.37 -1.76
C VAL A 335 13.73 -1.18 -0.51
N GLU A 336 14.70 -1.27 0.39
CA GLU A 336 14.49 -1.78 1.74
C GLU A 336 14.54 -0.60 2.71
N ARG A 337 13.50 -0.48 3.54
CA ARG A 337 13.42 0.54 4.60
C ARG A 337 13.90 -0.03 5.92
N ARG A 338 15.05 0.43 6.39
CA ARG A 338 15.52 0.16 7.75
C ARG A 338 14.84 1.12 8.70
N ARG A 339 14.37 0.61 9.85
CA ARG A 339 13.89 1.47 10.92
C ARG A 339 15.09 2.18 11.54
N ILE A 340 15.16 3.49 11.38
CA ILE A 340 16.07 4.34 12.16
C ILE A 340 15.33 4.72 13.44
N PRO A 341 15.88 4.41 14.62
CA PRO A 341 15.24 4.80 15.87
C PRO A 341 15.32 6.32 16.01
N VAL A 342 14.16 6.98 16.13
CA VAL A 342 14.10 8.34 16.66
C VAL A 342 14.41 8.26 18.15
N LEU A 343 15.37 9.05 18.64
CA LEU A 343 15.74 9.05 20.06
C LEU A 343 15.14 10.28 20.75
N ASN A 344 14.64 10.10 21.97
CA ASN A 344 14.31 11.23 22.84
C ASN A 344 15.59 11.84 23.44
N VAL A 345 15.44 12.98 24.13
CA VAL A 345 16.54 13.67 24.83
C VAL A 345 17.16 12.85 25.97
N LEU A 346 16.55 11.73 26.36
CA LEU A 346 17.10 10.76 27.31
C LEU A 346 17.85 9.60 26.62
N GLY A 347 17.99 9.62 25.30
CA GLY A 347 18.63 8.57 24.50
C GLY A 347 17.79 7.31 24.32
N LYS A 348 16.50 7.33 24.67
CA LYS A 348 15.59 6.18 24.50
C LYS A 348 14.86 6.25 23.16
N PRO A 349 14.60 5.11 22.48
CA PRO A 349 13.86 5.11 21.22
C PRO A 349 12.41 5.54 21.42
N ILE A 350 11.92 6.38 20.52
CA ILE A 350 10.52 6.79 20.37
C ILE A 350 9.92 6.03 19.19
N ALA A 351 8.77 5.41 19.38
CA ALA A 351 8.03 4.74 18.32
C ALA A 351 7.13 5.74 17.55
N GLN A 352 6.80 5.41 16.30
CA GLN A 352 5.82 6.16 15.51
C GLN A 352 4.48 6.33 16.25
N GLN A 353 4.06 5.29 16.98
CA GLN A 353 2.87 5.33 17.82
C GLN A 353 2.86 6.50 18.82
N THR A 354 4.02 6.91 19.34
CA THR A 354 4.10 8.06 20.26
C THR A 354 3.80 9.37 19.53
N LEU A 355 4.25 9.52 18.26
CA LEU A 355 3.89 10.68 17.44
C LEU A 355 2.37 10.71 17.19
N GLU A 356 1.77 9.57 16.85
CA GLU A 356 0.31 9.44 16.66
C GLU A 356 -0.45 9.80 17.94
N GLU A 357 -0.05 9.26 19.10
CA GLU A 357 -0.67 9.56 20.39
C GLU A 357 -0.57 11.05 20.77
N VAL A 358 0.59 11.69 20.54
CA VAL A 358 0.76 13.14 20.78
C VAL A 358 -0.13 13.93 19.82
N ALA A 359 -0.21 13.54 18.55
CA ALA A 359 -1.02 14.21 17.55
C ALA A 359 -2.53 14.11 17.86
N GLU A 360 -3.00 12.98 18.39
CA GLU A 360 -4.40 12.76 18.79
C GLU A 360 -4.78 13.53 20.06
N ARG A 361 -3.87 13.57 21.05
CA ARG A 361 -4.15 14.18 22.37
C ARG A 361 -3.93 15.70 22.39
N ARG A 362 -3.23 16.28 21.41
CA ARG A 362 -2.82 17.71 21.39
C ARG A 362 -3.93 18.73 21.63
N ASN A 363 -5.18 18.39 21.26
CA ASN A 363 -6.34 19.28 21.31
C ASN A 363 -7.30 18.95 22.46
N ARG A 364 -6.99 17.96 23.31
CA ARG A 364 -7.83 17.56 24.44
C ARG A 364 -7.37 18.28 25.70
N PHE A 365 -8.24 19.07 26.29
CA PHE A 365 -7.97 19.87 27.47
C PHE A 365 -8.86 19.44 28.62
N ASN A 366 -8.26 19.29 29.80
CA ASN A 366 -8.97 18.96 31.03
C ASN A 366 -8.68 20.06 32.05
N LEU A 367 -9.73 20.79 32.44
CA LEU A 367 -9.64 21.91 33.38
C LEU A 367 -10.32 21.55 34.69
N ILE A 368 -9.58 21.57 35.80
CA ILE A 368 -10.17 21.33 37.14
C ILE A 368 -9.99 22.56 38.00
N TYR A 369 -11.11 23.11 38.49
CA TYR A 369 -11.12 24.17 39.50
C TYR A 369 -11.09 23.56 40.91
N VAL A 370 -10.01 23.77 41.65
CA VAL A 370 -9.91 23.42 43.06
C VAL A 370 -10.21 24.65 43.89
N VAL A 371 -11.37 24.68 44.55
CA VAL A 371 -11.94 25.89 45.15
C VAL A 371 -12.12 25.74 46.65
N GLU A 372 -11.74 26.76 47.42
CA GLU A 372 -12.03 26.82 48.85
C GLU A 372 -13.53 26.97 49.11
N GLY A 373 -14.13 26.02 49.84
CA GLY A 373 -15.57 26.01 50.20
C GLY A 373 -15.91 26.73 51.51
N SER A 374 -15.01 27.57 52.04
CA SER A 374 -15.21 28.21 53.35
C SER A 374 -16.15 29.42 53.27
N SER A 375 -16.78 29.81 54.39
CA SER A 375 -17.61 31.02 54.46
C SER A 375 -16.86 32.30 54.07
N ALA A 376 -15.52 32.33 54.17
CA ALA A 376 -14.72 33.48 53.75
C ALA A 376 -14.77 33.70 52.23
N MET A 377 -15.07 32.66 51.45
CA MET A 377 -15.24 32.74 50.00
C MET A 377 -16.63 33.19 49.57
N GLN A 378 -17.62 33.26 50.47
CA GLN A 378 -19.00 33.58 50.12
C GLN A 378 -19.15 34.92 49.36
N PRO A 379 -18.50 36.04 49.78
CA PRO A 379 -18.63 37.31 49.08
C PRO A 379 -18.11 37.29 47.63
N TYR A 380 -17.20 36.36 47.33
CA TYR A 380 -16.52 36.25 46.04
C TYR A 380 -17.10 35.16 45.14
N TRP A 381 -18.02 34.33 45.68
CA TRP A 381 -18.52 33.14 44.99
C TRP A 381 -19.23 33.48 43.67
N GLY A 382 -20.05 34.53 43.66
CA GLY A 382 -20.76 34.97 42.46
C GLY A 382 -19.83 35.40 41.32
N GLU A 383 -18.79 36.18 41.64
CA GLU A 383 -17.80 36.64 40.66
C GLU A 383 -16.93 35.48 40.14
N LEU A 384 -16.59 34.53 41.02
CA LEU A 384 -15.92 33.29 40.64
C LEU A 384 -16.76 32.47 39.65
N LEU A 385 -18.04 32.20 39.95
CA LEU A 385 -18.92 31.44 39.05
C LEU A 385 -19.08 32.13 37.69
N ASN A 386 -19.24 33.45 37.70
CA ASN A 386 -19.32 34.24 36.47
C ASN A 386 -18.02 34.11 35.65
N THR A 387 -16.86 34.18 36.31
CA THR A 387 -15.55 34.05 35.67
C THR A 387 -15.34 32.64 35.10
N ILE A 388 -15.73 31.59 35.83
CA ILE A 388 -15.68 30.21 35.34
C ILE A 388 -16.57 30.05 34.10
N GLN A 389 -17.82 30.52 34.16
CA GLN A 389 -18.74 30.47 33.03
C GLN A 389 -18.18 31.20 31.81
N PHE A 390 -17.64 32.41 32.01
CA PHE A 390 -17.04 33.20 30.95
C PHE A 390 -15.82 32.51 30.35
N THR A 391 -14.91 32.01 31.18
CA THR A 391 -13.70 31.28 30.76
C THR A 391 -14.07 30.07 29.90
N ILE A 392 -14.98 29.22 30.37
CA ILE A 392 -15.40 28.01 29.64
C ILE A 392 -16.03 28.39 28.30
N THR A 393 -16.87 29.42 28.28
CA THR A 393 -17.54 29.87 27.05
C THR A 393 -16.53 30.39 26.03
N GLN A 394 -15.57 31.22 26.45
CA GLN A 394 -14.54 31.75 25.57
C GLN A 394 -13.62 30.66 25.01
N LEU A 395 -13.16 29.74 25.87
CA LEU A 395 -12.31 28.62 25.44
C LEU A 395 -13.05 27.65 24.49
N ALA A 396 -14.36 27.48 24.65
CA ALA A 396 -15.17 26.64 23.75
C ALA A 396 -15.53 27.35 22.42
N GLN A 397 -15.55 28.68 22.39
CA GLN A 397 -15.91 29.48 21.23
C GLN A 397 -14.71 29.94 20.39
N ASP A 398 -13.48 29.70 20.83
CA ASP A 398 -12.28 30.04 20.06
C ASP A 398 -12.22 29.24 18.74
N THR A 399 -12.68 29.85 17.65
CA THR A 399 -12.71 29.27 16.30
C THR A 399 -11.33 29.08 15.67
N SER A 400 -10.26 29.58 16.30
CA SER A 400 -8.90 29.44 15.75
C SER A 400 -8.40 28.00 15.81
N GLN A 401 -8.91 27.15 16.72
CA GLN A 401 -8.50 25.76 16.91
C GLN A 401 -9.66 24.88 17.40
N THR A 402 -9.76 23.64 16.88
CA THR A 402 -10.73 22.66 17.38
C THR A 402 -10.27 22.10 18.73
N VAL A 403 -10.82 22.60 19.83
CA VAL A 403 -10.53 22.18 21.21
C VAL A 403 -11.62 21.23 21.73
N ASP A 404 -11.22 20.09 22.31
CA ASP A 404 -12.11 19.21 23.10
C ASP A 404 -11.89 19.51 24.60
N LEU A 405 -12.79 20.28 25.21
CA LEU A 405 -12.66 20.78 26.56
C LEU A 405 -13.54 20.00 27.56
N ARG A 406 -12.90 19.40 28.56
CA ARG A 406 -13.53 18.84 29.76
C ARG A 406 -13.28 19.74 30.96
N VAL A 407 -14.32 19.92 31.77
CA VAL A 407 -14.28 20.77 32.95
C VAL A 407 -14.76 20.02 34.18
N GLY A 408 -14.12 20.25 35.32
CA GLY A 408 -14.45 19.64 36.60
C GLY A 408 -14.13 20.58 37.75
N ALA A 409 -14.49 20.19 38.96
CA ALA A 409 -14.16 20.97 40.16
C ALA A 409 -13.94 20.09 41.39
N VAL A 410 -13.20 20.60 42.36
CA VAL A 410 -13.04 20.00 43.68
C VAL A 410 -13.18 21.11 44.71
N ILE A 411 -14.19 20.99 45.58
CA ILE A 411 -14.40 21.95 46.66
C ILE A 411 -13.76 21.39 47.92
N TYR A 412 -12.78 22.11 48.49
CA TYR A 412 -12.10 21.70 49.71
C TYR A 412 -12.53 22.56 50.90
N ASN A 413 -12.71 21.92 52.05
CA ASN A 413 -13.21 22.57 53.25
C ASN A 413 -12.18 22.56 54.39
N GLY A 414 -12.53 23.22 55.49
CA GLY A 414 -11.73 23.19 56.72
C GLY A 414 -11.67 21.80 57.34
N TYR A 415 -10.69 21.61 58.21
CA TYR A 415 -10.57 20.38 58.98
C TYR A 415 -11.68 20.29 60.03
N LYS A 416 -12.52 19.26 59.97
CA LYS A 416 -13.51 19.01 61.03
C LYS A 416 -12.78 18.52 62.29
N ARG A 417 -13.10 19.12 63.43
CA ARG A 417 -12.71 18.60 64.75
C ARG A 417 -13.60 17.41 65.07
N GLN A 418 -13.01 16.22 65.23
CA GLN A 418 -13.72 15.05 65.75
C GLN A 418 -13.22 14.78 67.18
N ASP A 419 -14.11 14.95 68.15
CA ASP A 419 -13.85 14.55 69.54
C ASP A 419 -13.87 13.02 69.60
N THR A 420 -12.71 12.40 69.83
CA THR A 420 -12.65 10.97 70.14
C THR A 420 -12.41 10.79 71.65
N GLY A 421 -13.51 10.80 72.42
CA GLY A 421 -13.58 10.27 73.78
C GLY A 421 -13.77 11.29 74.92
N SER A 422 -14.46 10.84 75.98
CA SER A 422 -14.62 11.54 77.26
C SER A 422 -13.51 11.13 78.24
N GLY A 423 -12.53 12.01 78.49
CA GLY A 423 -11.46 11.83 79.49
C GLY A 423 -10.16 12.56 79.12
N GLU A 424 -9.19 12.62 80.06
CA GLU A 424 -7.94 13.41 79.99
C GLU A 424 -6.92 12.99 78.89
N GLY A 425 -7.27 12.03 78.02
CA GLY A 425 -6.46 11.60 76.87
C GLY A 425 -6.95 12.18 75.53
N ARG A 426 -7.17 13.50 75.45
CA ARG A 426 -7.70 14.17 74.24
C ARG A 426 -6.69 14.12 73.09
N THR A 427 -6.94 13.28 72.08
CA THR A 427 -6.20 13.31 70.81
C THR A 427 -7.08 13.88 69.71
N MET A 428 -6.63 14.98 69.11
CA MET A 428 -7.37 15.73 68.08
C MET A 428 -7.06 15.19 66.68
N ILE A 429 -8.03 14.55 66.00
CA ILE A 429 -7.87 14.18 64.59
C ILE A 429 -8.67 15.16 63.72
N ALA A 430 -7.94 16.02 63.00
CA ALA A 430 -8.46 16.90 61.97
C ALA A 430 -8.70 16.11 60.66
N ARG A 431 -9.96 15.78 60.32
CA ARG A 431 -10.30 15.22 58.99
C ARG A 431 -10.88 16.31 58.10
N GLY A 432 -10.16 16.69 57.04
CA GLY A 432 -10.68 17.59 56.00
C GLY A 432 -11.65 16.85 55.07
N SER A 433 -12.62 17.57 54.51
CA SER A 433 -13.56 17.04 53.52
C SER A 433 -13.37 17.71 52.15
N VAL A 434 -13.52 16.92 51.09
CA VAL A 434 -13.48 17.38 49.70
C VAL A 434 -14.71 16.87 48.96
N ASP A 435 -15.33 17.73 48.16
CA ASP A 435 -16.49 17.41 47.32
C ASP A 435 -16.10 17.55 45.83
N PRO A 436 -15.86 16.43 45.13
CA PRO A 436 -15.46 16.45 43.72
C PRO A 436 -16.68 16.46 42.79
N THR A 437 -16.61 17.29 41.75
CA THR A 437 -17.42 17.19 40.53
C THR A 437 -16.54 16.63 39.42
N PRO A 438 -16.86 15.46 38.83
CA PRO A 438 -16.01 14.81 37.84
C PRO A 438 -15.83 15.65 36.57
N LEU A 439 -14.76 15.39 35.83
CA LEU A 439 -14.54 16.00 34.50
C LEU A 439 -15.71 15.64 33.57
N THR A 440 -16.29 16.65 32.93
CA THR A 440 -17.44 16.51 32.03
C THR A 440 -17.35 17.47 30.85
N ASN A 441 -17.96 17.09 29.73
CA ASN A 441 -18.19 18.00 28.59
C ASN A 441 -19.44 18.87 28.81
N ASN A 442 -20.24 18.60 29.84
CA ASN A 442 -21.43 19.37 30.15
C ASN A 442 -21.11 20.51 31.13
N SER A 443 -20.72 21.66 30.59
CA SER A 443 -20.40 22.87 31.38
C SER A 443 -21.58 23.36 32.24
N THR A 444 -22.82 23.18 31.77
CA THR A 444 -24.01 23.57 32.53
C THR A 444 -24.21 22.71 33.79
N TYR A 445 -23.86 21.42 33.72
CA TYR A 445 -23.86 20.54 34.89
C TYR A 445 -22.84 21.01 35.93
N LEU A 446 -21.59 21.28 35.52
CA LEU A 446 -20.56 21.81 36.43
C LEU A 446 -21.03 23.11 37.12
N LEU A 447 -21.53 24.07 36.36
CA LEU A 447 -22.02 25.34 36.91
C LEU A 447 -23.17 25.13 37.90
N SER A 448 -24.05 24.15 37.65
CA SER A 448 -25.14 23.81 38.55
C SER A 448 -24.65 23.22 39.88
N GLU A 449 -23.63 22.35 39.85
CA GLU A 449 -23.04 21.76 41.05
C GLU A 449 -22.27 22.81 41.87
N LEU A 450 -21.48 23.65 41.21
CA LEU A 450 -20.79 24.76 41.87
C LEU A 450 -21.78 25.77 42.49
N ARG A 451 -22.92 26.02 41.86
CA ARG A 451 -23.98 26.86 42.45
C ARG A 451 -24.60 26.23 43.69
N LYS A 452 -24.85 24.91 43.69
CA LYS A 452 -25.37 24.19 44.88
C LYS A 452 -24.39 24.23 46.04
N ALA A 453 -23.10 24.22 45.75
CA ALA A 453 -22.04 24.23 46.76
C ALA A 453 -21.67 25.64 47.27
N THR A 454 -22.53 26.64 47.07
CA THR A 454 -22.31 28.01 47.56
C THR A 454 -22.07 28.00 49.08
N PRO A 455 -20.94 28.54 49.57
CA PRO A 455 -20.66 28.57 51.01
C PRO A 455 -21.68 29.41 51.78
N PRO A 456 -22.01 29.05 53.04
CA PRO A 456 -22.92 29.84 53.86
C PRO A 456 -22.27 31.18 54.24
N TYR A 457 -23.07 32.25 54.26
CA TYR A 457 -22.62 33.57 54.73
C TYR A 457 -22.33 33.52 56.23
N ASN A 458 -21.11 33.91 56.62
CA ASN A 458 -20.74 34.08 58.02
C ASN A 458 -19.86 35.35 58.17
N PRO A 459 -20.41 36.44 58.74
CA PRO A 459 -19.68 37.70 58.90
C PRO A 459 -18.56 37.64 59.94
N ARG A 460 -18.48 36.55 60.74
CA ARG A 460 -17.46 36.31 61.76
C ARG A 460 -16.55 35.12 61.40
N ALA A 461 -16.39 34.82 60.11
CA ALA A 461 -15.52 33.74 59.68
C ALA A 461 -14.06 34.05 60.06
N ASN A 462 -13.51 33.28 61.02
CA ASN A 462 -12.11 33.39 61.41
C ASN A 462 -11.19 32.78 60.33
N SER A 463 -9.97 33.29 60.23
CA SER A 463 -8.91 32.69 59.41
C SER A 463 -8.51 31.35 60.02
N GLU A 464 -8.81 30.26 59.32
CA GLU A 464 -8.49 28.89 59.73
C GLU A 464 -7.84 28.15 58.57
N ALA A 465 -6.89 27.27 58.88
CA ALA A 465 -6.25 26.45 57.87
C ALA A 465 -7.26 25.53 57.15
N LYS A 466 -7.09 25.35 55.85
CA LYS A 466 -7.99 24.59 54.97
C LYS A 466 -7.25 23.44 54.29
N GLY A 467 -7.98 22.39 53.92
CA GLY A 467 -7.40 21.18 53.31
C GLY A 467 -7.01 21.36 51.84
N VAL A 468 -6.21 22.38 51.50
CA VAL A 468 -5.73 22.64 50.12
C VAL A 468 -5.09 21.39 49.53
N ARG A 469 -4.24 20.71 50.32
CA ARG A 469 -3.55 19.49 49.92
C ARG A 469 -4.52 18.37 49.53
N LEU A 470 -5.63 18.22 50.24
CA LEU A 470 -6.65 17.21 49.94
C LEU A 470 -7.37 17.52 48.62
N GLY A 471 -7.70 18.80 48.40
CA GLY A 471 -8.31 19.25 47.15
C GLY A 471 -7.42 19.00 45.94
N VAL A 472 -6.13 19.33 46.08
CA VAL A 472 -5.11 19.11 45.03
C VAL A 472 -4.92 17.61 44.76
N ILE A 473 -4.78 16.77 45.79
CA ILE A 473 -4.65 15.31 45.60
C ILE A 473 -5.85 14.77 44.81
N LYS A 474 -7.08 15.17 45.19
CA LYS A 474 -8.28 14.68 44.51
C LYS A 474 -8.36 15.13 43.05
N ALA A 475 -7.93 16.36 42.75
CA ALA A 475 -7.85 16.84 41.36
C ALA A 475 -6.79 16.09 40.54
N LEU A 476 -5.63 15.79 41.13
CA LEU A 476 -4.59 14.98 40.49
C LEU A 476 -5.09 13.55 40.23
N ASP A 477 -5.83 12.94 41.16
CA ASP A 477 -6.44 11.62 40.94
C ASP A 477 -7.42 11.64 39.76
N MET A 478 -8.19 12.73 39.59
CA MET A 478 -9.09 12.90 38.44
C MET A 478 -8.33 13.05 37.12
N PHE A 479 -7.15 13.67 37.12
CA PHE A 479 -6.30 13.76 35.93
C PHE A 479 -5.60 12.44 35.58
N ALA A 480 -5.47 11.51 36.53
CA ALA A 480 -4.80 10.23 36.29
C ALA A 480 -5.50 9.37 35.22
N ASP A 481 -6.82 9.56 35.04
CA ASP A 481 -7.61 8.92 33.99
C ASP A 481 -7.35 9.50 32.58
N TYR A 482 -6.64 10.64 32.49
CA TYR A 482 -6.36 11.36 31.25
C TYR A 482 -4.86 11.62 31.04
N PRO A 483 -4.03 10.56 30.94
CA PRO A 483 -2.58 10.70 30.79
C PRO A 483 -2.21 11.27 29.40
N GLY A 484 -1.30 12.25 29.40
CA GLY A 484 -0.77 12.84 28.16
C GLY A 484 -1.70 13.80 27.43
N GLU A 485 -2.88 14.11 27.99
CA GLU A 485 -3.74 15.22 27.57
C GLU A 485 -3.32 16.54 28.25
N ASN A 486 -3.88 17.67 27.80
CA ASN A 486 -3.54 18.99 28.35
C ASN A 486 -4.32 19.24 29.66
N ASN A 487 -3.79 18.76 30.78
CA ASN A 487 -4.39 18.92 32.10
C ASN A 487 -3.96 20.22 32.77
N ILE A 488 -4.92 21.04 33.22
CA ILE A 488 -4.70 22.33 33.86
C ILE A 488 -5.47 22.39 35.18
N LEU A 489 -4.73 22.58 36.27
CA LEU A 489 -5.23 22.74 37.63
C LEU A 489 -5.36 24.23 37.96
N ILE A 490 -6.57 24.70 38.23
CA ILE A 490 -6.81 26.07 38.70
C ILE A 490 -7.15 26.02 40.19
N LEU A 491 -6.22 26.45 41.05
CA LEU A 491 -6.41 26.52 42.50
C LEU A 491 -6.89 27.91 42.90
N VAL A 492 -8.06 28.01 43.52
CA VAL A 492 -8.69 29.27 43.95
C VAL A 492 -9.00 29.23 45.44
N GLY A 493 -8.43 30.16 46.21
CA GLY A 493 -8.67 30.20 47.65
C GLY A 493 -8.17 31.46 48.34
N ILE A 494 -8.31 31.49 49.66
CA ILE A 494 -7.90 32.59 50.55
C ILE A 494 -6.88 32.08 51.58
N ASN A 495 -7.14 30.89 52.14
CA ASN A 495 -6.46 30.35 53.31
C ASN A 495 -5.58 29.13 52.95
N GLY A 496 -4.39 29.08 53.55
CA GLY A 496 -3.42 28.00 53.38
C GLY A 496 -3.73 26.75 54.20
N ASP A 497 -2.90 25.73 54.00
CA ASP A 497 -2.98 24.44 54.69
C ASP A 497 -2.24 24.48 56.05
N VAL A 498 -2.50 23.51 56.92
CA VAL A 498 -1.84 23.35 58.23
C VAL A 498 -0.38 22.92 58.05
N GLN A 499 -0.10 22.15 57.00
CA GLN A 499 1.23 21.62 56.70
C GLN A 499 1.70 22.08 55.32
N SER A 500 3.02 22.24 55.16
CA SER A 500 3.62 22.50 53.86
C SER A 500 3.33 21.34 52.90
N ILE A 501 3.01 21.71 51.65
CA ILE A 501 2.80 20.76 50.55
C ILE A 501 4.10 19.99 50.25
N SER A 502 5.27 20.58 50.54
CA SER A 502 6.59 19.94 50.38
C SER A 502 6.83 18.75 51.31
N SER A 503 6.18 18.70 52.47
CA SER A 503 6.41 17.66 53.48
C SER A 503 5.53 16.41 53.29
N GLY A 504 4.55 16.44 52.39
CA GLY A 504 3.58 15.36 52.19
C GLY A 504 3.93 14.42 51.04
N THR A 505 4.23 13.16 51.33
CA THR A 505 4.48 12.10 50.31
C THR A 505 3.29 11.86 49.38
N GLN A 506 2.07 12.21 49.80
CA GLN A 506 0.82 11.96 49.09
C GLN A 506 0.65 12.80 47.81
N VAL A 507 1.07 14.06 47.82
CA VAL A 507 1.00 14.92 46.62
C VAL A 507 2.01 14.45 45.58
N VAL A 508 3.23 14.11 46.01
CA VAL A 508 4.26 13.55 45.14
C VAL A 508 3.79 12.23 44.52
N SER A 509 3.09 11.36 45.27
CA SER A 509 2.53 10.13 44.71
C SER A 509 1.42 10.40 43.69
N ALA A 510 0.54 11.38 43.92
CA ALA A 510 -0.51 11.74 42.97
C ALA A 510 0.08 12.35 41.68
N LEU A 511 1.12 13.20 41.80
CA LEU A 511 1.87 13.73 40.66
C LEU A 511 2.63 12.66 39.87
N ARG A 512 2.90 11.48 40.45
CA ARG A 512 3.41 10.34 39.66
C ARG A 512 2.41 9.80 38.66
N GLN A 513 1.12 9.95 38.95
CA GLN A 513 0.02 9.37 38.18
C GLN A 513 -0.61 10.38 37.22
N ALA A 514 -0.42 11.70 37.45
CA ALA A 514 -0.95 12.76 36.59
C ALA A 514 0.11 13.79 36.19
N GLU A 515 0.15 14.16 34.90
CA GLU A 515 0.87 15.32 34.38
C GLU A 515 -0.11 16.50 34.28
N CYS A 516 0.23 17.68 34.80
CA CYS A 516 -0.62 18.88 34.72
C CYS A 516 0.18 20.19 34.77
N ARG A 517 -0.50 21.32 34.57
CA ARG A 517 0.01 22.68 34.79
C ARG A 517 -0.80 23.37 35.88
N LEU A 518 -0.19 24.29 36.62
CA LEU A 518 -0.84 24.98 37.75
C LEU A 518 -1.08 26.46 37.45
N LEU A 519 -2.29 26.92 37.75
CA LEU A 519 -2.62 28.31 38.01
C LEU A 519 -3.18 28.42 39.43
N SER A 520 -2.46 29.07 40.33
CA SER A 520 -2.97 29.38 41.67
C SER A 520 -3.39 30.85 41.74
N PHE A 521 -4.54 31.10 42.33
CA PHE A 521 -5.15 32.42 42.45
C PHE A 521 -5.65 32.63 43.88
N GLN A 522 -4.96 33.49 44.61
CA GLN A 522 -5.43 33.94 45.91
C GLN A 522 -6.47 35.06 45.74
N VAL A 523 -7.67 34.84 46.25
CA VAL A 523 -8.78 35.79 46.09
C VAL A 523 -8.63 37.00 47.01
N TYR A 524 -8.21 36.77 48.26
CA TYR A 524 -8.05 37.81 49.28
C TYR A 524 -6.87 37.47 50.19
N ALA A 525 -6.05 38.47 50.54
CA ALA A 525 -4.94 38.30 51.47
C ALA A 525 -5.32 38.78 52.87
N ALA A 526 -5.90 37.90 53.67
CA ALA A 526 -6.28 38.17 55.04
C ALA A 526 -5.04 38.39 55.93
N PRO A 527 -5.14 39.19 57.01
CA PRO A 527 -4.03 39.36 57.94
C PRO A 527 -3.77 38.06 58.70
N GLY A 528 -2.50 37.70 58.87
CA GLY A 528 -2.05 36.50 59.58
C GLY A 528 -1.34 35.47 58.70
N ASP A 529 -0.74 34.47 59.33
CA ASP A 529 0.17 33.55 58.64
C ASP A 529 -0.54 32.55 57.73
N ILE A 530 -1.78 32.19 58.04
CA ILE A 530 -2.56 31.21 57.27
C ILE A 530 -2.77 31.68 55.82
N SER A 531 -3.04 32.97 55.60
CA SER A 531 -3.20 33.51 54.25
C SER A 531 -1.85 33.59 53.50
N ASN A 532 -0.75 33.89 54.20
CA ASN A 532 0.59 33.84 53.61
C ASN A 532 0.99 32.41 53.22
N ASN A 533 0.61 31.42 54.03
CA ASN A 533 0.87 30.01 53.76
C ASN A 533 0.24 29.56 52.44
N PHE A 534 -0.92 30.11 52.03
CA PHE A 534 -1.51 29.81 50.72
C PHE A 534 -0.55 30.12 49.57
N VAL A 535 0.10 31.29 49.62
CA VAL A 535 1.04 31.75 48.59
C VAL A 535 2.31 30.90 48.59
N VAL A 536 2.88 30.64 49.78
CA VAL A 536 4.08 29.81 49.94
C VAL A 536 3.82 28.39 49.42
N HIS A 537 2.71 27.77 49.84
CA HIS A 537 2.34 26.43 49.42
C HIS A 537 2.04 26.35 47.91
N SER A 538 1.40 27.38 47.34
CA SER A 538 1.15 27.46 45.90
C SER A 538 2.45 27.54 45.09
N ARG A 539 3.44 28.29 45.58
CA ARG A 539 4.77 28.39 44.95
C ARG A 539 5.51 27.06 44.98
N GLU A 540 5.49 26.38 46.13
CA GLU A 540 6.06 25.03 46.27
C GLU A 540 5.39 24.03 45.33
N LEU A 541 4.06 24.04 45.27
CA LEU A 541 3.28 23.16 44.41
C LEU A 541 3.57 23.42 42.92
N ALA A 542 3.68 24.67 42.50
CA ALA A 542 4.03 25.04 41.13
C ALA A 542 5.37 24.43 40.70
N LEU A 543 6.40 24.51 41.54
CA LEU A 543 7.71 23.93 41.27
C LEU A 543 7.68 22.40 41.23
N GLN A 544 6.97 21.75 42.16
CA GLN A 544 6.83 20.29 42.16
C GLN A 544 6.10 19.76 40.92
N ILE A 545 5.01 20.42 40.52
CA ILE A 545 4.30 20.12 39.28
C ILE A 545 5.23 20.32 38.09
N ALA A 546 6.02 21.40 38.08
CA ALA A 546 6.94 21.69 37.00
C ALA A 546 8.02 20.63 36.86
N ASP A 547 8.68 20.24 37.94
CA ASP A 547 9.73 19.22 37.92
C ASP A 547 9.21 17.87 37.46
N LYS A 548 8.05 17.46 37.97
CA LYS A 548 7.46 16.17 37.61
C LYS A 548 6.96 16.15 36.16
N SER A 549 6.28 17.19 35.71
CA SER A 549 5.80 17.29 34.33
C SER A 549 6.96 17.42 33.34
N SER A 550 8.04 18.11 33.71
CA SER A 550 9.29 18.17 32.94
C SER A 550 9.91 16.79 32.73
N ALA A 551 9.98 15.98 33.80
CA ALA A 551 10.52 14.62 33.72
C ALA A 551 9.70 13.72 32.79
N ASN A 552 8.38 13.83 32.82
CA ASN A 552 7.49 13.09 31.91
C ASN A 552 7.66 13.59 30.46
N LYS A 553 7.66 14.92 30.26
CA LYS A 553 7.83 15.56 28.95
C LYS A 553 9.14 15.17 28.25
N LYS A 554 10.25 15.01 28.99
CA LYS A 554 11.54 14.54 28.41
C LYS A 554 11.43 13.21 27.67
N ASN A 555 10.44 12.36 27.98
CA ASN A 555 10.24 11.11 27.23
C ASN A 555 9.74 11.32 25.79
N ARG A 556 9.13 12.47 25.49
CA ARG A 556 8.57 12.83 24.17
C ARG A 556 9.34 13.94 23.43
N LEU A 557 10.38 14.52 24.04
CA LEU A 557 11.22 15.52 23.38
C LEU A 557 12.32 14.85 22.57
N VAL A 558 12.51 15.31 21.34
CA VAL A 558 13.56 14.84 20.41
C VAL A 558 14.66 15.88 20.17
N ARG A 559 14.50 17.06 20.76
CA ARG A 559 15.37 18.22 20.56
C ARG A 559 16.02 18.66 21.86
N PRO A 560 17.36 18.69 21.96
CA PRO A 560 18.07 19.11 23.17
C PRO A 560 17.77 20.56 23.59
N ASP A 561 17.53 21.46 22.62
CA ASP A 561 17.25 22.88 22.87
C ASP A 561 15.88 23.14 23.52
N MET A 562 15.01 22.12 23.58
CA MET A 562 13.72 22.18 24.29
C MET A 562 13.83 21.78 25.78
N VAL A 563 15.04 21.53 26.28
CA VAL A 563 15.29 21.07 27.65
C VAL A 563 15.94 22.18 28.47
N THR A 564 15.33 22.51 29.61
CA THR A 564 15.94 23.38 30.63
C THR A 564 16.55 22.54 31.75
N LEU A 565 17.59 23.08 32.41
CA LEU A 565 18.27 22.41 33.52
C LEU A 565 17.41 22.39 34.78
N THR A 566 16.76 23.52 35.08
CA THR A 566 15.92 23.77 36.25
C THR A 566 14.59 24.39 35.83
N ASN A 567 13.63 24.41 36.74
CA ASN A 567 12.38 25.15 36.63
C ASN A 567 12.43 26.34 37.60
N GLU A 568 12.44 27.55 37.05
CA GLU A 568 12.60 28.79 37.82
C GLU A 568 11.45 29.76 37.55
N PHE A 569 11.16 30.60 38.54
CA PHE A 569 10.25 31.73 38.37
C PHE A 569 10.94 32.91 37.69
N ASN A 570 10.16 33.69 36.93
CA ASN A 570 10.63 34.93 36.35
C ASN A 570 10.80 36.01 37.43
N LEU A 571 12.04 36.35 37.73
CA LEU A 571 12.41 37.32 38.76
C LEU A 571 11.93 38.75 38.44
N LYS A 572 11.63 39.08 37.18
CA LYS A 572 11.16 40.42 36.76
C LYS A 572 9.69 40.69 37.13
N LEU A 573 8.93 39.65 37.47
CA LEU A 573 7.50 39.75 37.78
C LEU A 573 7.20 39.68 39.29
N GLY A 574 8.20 39.34 40.12
CA GLY A 574 8.04 39.19 41.58
C GLY A 574 7.50 40.47 42.26
N ASP A 575 7.86 41.65 41.76
CA ASP A 575 7.39 42.94 42.29
C ASP A 575 5.91 43.25 41.96
N ARG A 576 5.25 42.41 41.15
CA ARG A 576 3.85 42.58 40.72
C ARG A 576 2.86 41.63 41.42
N ASN A 577 3.26 40.98 42.50
CA ASN A 577 2.50 39.92 43.18
C ASN A 577 2.11 38.73 42.26
N VAL A 578 2.99 38.41 41.31
CA VAL A 578 2.82 37.28 40.39
C VAL A 578 4.11 36.46 40.37
N TYR A 579 4.02 35.18 40.73
CA TYR A 579 5.07 34.20 40.45
C TYR A 579 4.72 33.42 39.20
N GLN A 580 5.31 33.80 38.07
CA GLN A 580 5.18 33.10 36.80
C GLN A 580 6.43 32.27 36.52
N LEU A 581 6.30 30.98 36.22
CA LEU A 581 7.42 30.16 35.73
C LEU A 581 7.98 30.76 34.44
N ALA A 582 9.30 30.84 34.32
CA ALA A 582 9.99 31.44 33.18
C ALA A 582 9.96 30.51 31.94
N TYR A 583 8.77 30.07 31.53
CA TYR A 583 8.54 29.22 30.37
C TYR A 583 8.63 30.04 29.06
N PRO A 584 9.33 29.55 28.01
CA PRO A 584 10.09 28.30 27.95
C PRO A 584 11.58 28.44 28.32
N GLU A 585 12.08 29.64 28.62
CA GLU A 585 13.52 29.93 28.73
C GLU A 585 14.23 29.24 29.90
N ARG A 586 13.60 29.20 31.08
CA ARG A 586 14.13 28.60 32.32
C ARG A 586 13.11 27.73 33.05
N SER A 587 12.10 27.26 32.32
CA SER A 587 11.19 26.22 32.78
C SER A 587 10.63 25.46 31.59
N MET A 588 10.50 24.13 31.71
CA MET A 588 9.98 23.31 30.60
C MET A 588 8.47 23.31 30.50
N VAL A 589 7.74 23.76 31.53
CA VAL A 589 6.28 23.81 31.55
C VAL A 589 5.79 25.15 32.10
N PRO A 590 4.63 25.65 31.65
CA PRO A 590 4.09 26.91 32.17
C PRO A 590 3.37 26.70 33.51
N GLY A 591 3.35 27.74 34.35
CA GLY A 591 2.69 27.72 35.65
C GLY A 591 2.77 29.06 36.38
N TRP A 592 1.74 29.39 37.16
CA TRP A 592 1.49 30.75 37.67
C TRP A 592 0.92 30.70 39.10
N VAL A 593 1.33 31.66 39.94
CA VAL A 593 0.73 31.93 41.26
C VAL A 593 0.48 33.44 41.37
N LEU A 594 -0.78 33.82 41.51
CA LEU A 594 -1.20 35.21 41.65
C LEU A 594 -1.73 35.44 43.06
N PHE A 595 -1.36 36.58 43.65
CA PHE A 595 -1.81 36.96 44.98
C PHE A 595 -2.03 38.47 45.09
N PRO A 596 -2.93 38.95 45.97
CA PRO A 596 -3.12 40.38 46.19
C PRO A 596 -2.13 40.92 47.24
N ARG A 597 -2.10 42.25 47.40
CA ARG A 597 -1.47 42.86 48.58
C ARG A 597 -2.30 42.57 49.83
N LYS A 598 -1.70 42.67 51.01
CA LYS A 598 -2.39 42.47 52.30
C LYS A 598 -3.65 43.32 52.40
N ASN A 599 -4.73 42.72 52.92
CA ASN A 599 -6.06 43.32 53.07
C ASN A 599 -6.72 43.78 51.75
N GLN A 600 -6.30 43.22 50.61
CA GLN A 600 -6.91 43.49 49.31
C GLN A 600 -7.42 42.21 48.67
N ALA A 601 -8.45 42.36 47.84
CA ALA A 601 -8.94 41.30 46.96
C ALA A 601 -8.26 41.42 45.59
N LEU A 602 -7.99 40.28 44.96
CA LEU A 602 -7.49 40.24 43.59
C LEU A 602 -8.68 40.20 42.62
N PRO A 603 -8.77 41.11 41.63
CA PRO A 603 -9.90 41.13 40.69
C PRO A 603 -9.99 39.84 39.86
N PHE A 604 -11.19 39.27 39.68
CA PHE A 604 -11.33 38.01 38.94
C PHE A 604 -11.07 38.12 37.43
N ARG A 605 -11.08 39.34 36.86
CA ARG A 605 -10.58 39.56 35.50
C ARG A 605 -9.12 39.07 35.33
N GLU A 606 -8.32 39.13 36.39
CA GLU A 606 -6.93 38.66 36.38
C GLU A 606 -6.88 37.13 36.38
N LEU A 607 -7.85 36.45 37.02
CA LEU A 607 -8.00 34.99 36.94
C LEU A 607 -8.30 34.54 35.51
N TYR A 608 -9.23 35.23 34.83
CA TYR A 608 -9.52 34.96 33.42
C TYR A 608 -8.29 35.21 32.54
N ALA A 609 -7.64 36.37 32.65
CA ALA A 609 -6.48 36.73 31.84
C ALA A 609 -5.30 35.75 32.03
N ALA A 610 -5.05 35.31 33.27
CA ALA A 610 -4.05 34.31 33.58
C ALA A 610 -4.43 32.92 33.04
N THR A 611 -5.72 32.54 33.10
CA THR A 611 -6.20 31.27 32.54
C THR A 611 -6.04 31.24 31.03
N ASP A 612 -6.47 32.30 30.33
CA ASP A 612 -6.31 32.44 28.87
C ASP A 612 -4.83 32.40 28.45
N SER A 613 -3.97 33.13 29.16
CA SER A 613 -2.53 33.13 28.89
C SER A 613 -1.88 31.76 29.12
N LEU A 614 -2.24 31.08 30.21
CA LEU A 614 -1.75 29.73 30.50
C LEU A 614 -2.23 28.73 29.44
N PHE A 615 -3.51 28.80 29.05
CA PHE A 615 -4.08 27.96 28.00
C PHE A 615 -3.32 28.11 26.67
N LYS A 616 -3.03 29.36 26.25
CA LYS A 616 -2.19 29.64 25.08
C LYS A 616 -0.80 29.03 25.20
N GLN A 617 -0.13 29.19 26.33
CA GLN A 617 1.20 28.60 26.57
C GLN A 617 1.18 27.07 26.50
N VAL A 618 0.14 26.41 27.02
CA VAL A 618 -0.02 24.95 26.94
C VAL A 618 -0.29 24.49 25.51
N THR A 619 -1.08 25.24 24.76
CA THR A 619 -1.32 24.98 23.33
C THR A 619 -0.03 25.08 22.51
N ASP A 620 0.73 26.16 22.70
CA ASP A 620 2.00 26.37 22.01
C ASP A 620 3.03 25.30 22.39
N GLU A 621 3.04 24.89 23.66
CA GLU A 621 3.84 23.77 24.15
C GLU A 621 3.55 22.49 23.36
N SER A 622 2.28 22.08 23.28
CA SER A 622 1.85 20.87 22.60
C SER A 622 2.14 20.91 21.09
N ARG A 623 1.98 22.08 20.45
CA ARG A 623 2.33 22.27 19.04
C ARG A 623 3.84 22.15 18.81
N ALA A 624 4.67 22.74 19.67
CA ALA A 624 6.12 22.68 19.53
C ALA A 624 6.65 21.24 19.66
N VAL A 625 6.11 20.46 20.61
CA VAL A 625 6.48 19.04 20.77
C VAL A 625 6.09 18.22 19.54
N LEU A 626 4.85 18.37 19.04
CA LEU A 626 4.39 17.66 17.85
C LEU A 626 5.24 18.01 16.63
N SER A 627 5.47 19.29 16.37
CA SER A 627 6.25 19.76 15.22
C SER A 627 7.69 19.22 15.26
N ALA A 628 8.32 19.18 16.44
CA ALA A 628 9.66 18.61 16.61
C ALA A 628 9.69 17.10 16.32
N LEU A 629 8.66 16.36 16.75
CA LEU A 629 8.52 14.93 16.44
C LEU A 629 8.32 14.72 14.94
N GLU A 630 7.34 15.37 14.31
CA GLU A 630 7.05 15.26 12.88
C GLU A 630 8.28 15.56 12.03
N SER A 631 8.98 16.66 12.33
CA SER A 631 10.20 17.05 11.62
C SER A 631 11.30 15.98 11.76
N THR A 632 11.52 15.46 12.98
CA THR A 632 12.57 14.46 13.21
C THR A 632 12.26 13.14 12.51
N PHE A 633 11.02 12.65 12.60
CA PHE A 633 10.60 11.44 11.89
C PHE A 633 10.74 11.62 10.37
N GLY A 634 10.27 12.74 9.82
CA GLY A 634 10.36 13.03 8.38
C GLY A 634 11.78 13.14 7.85
N GLN A 635 12.73 13.62 8.67
CA GLN A 635 14.15 13.70 8.29
C GLN A 635 14.88 12.35 8.38
N LEU A 636 14.54 11.51 9.37
CA LEU A 636 15.21 10.23 9.57
C LEU A 636 14.66 9.10 8.69
N GLU A 637 13.39 9.13 8.32
CA GLU A 637 12.79 8.09 7.47
C GLU A 637 13.56 7.85 6.16
N PRO A 638 13.91 8.88 5.36
CA PRO A 638 14.68 8.71 4.12
C PRO A 638 16.08 8.14 4.34
N LEU A 639 16.73 8.45 5.47
CA LEU A 639 18.06 7.92 5.78
C LEU A 639 18.05 6.40 6.01
N GLY A 640 16.88 5.83 6.33
CA GLY A 640 16.69 4.38 6.46
C GLY A 640 16.53 3.67 5.12
N GLU A 641 16.34 4.41 4.03
CA GLU A 641 16.08 3.85 2.71
C GLU A 641 17.38 3.48 2.00
N ARG A 642 17.46 2.23 1.53
CA ARG A 642 18.59 1.73 0.74
C ARG A 642 18.12 0.82 -0.38
N VAL A 643 18.93 0.68 -1.42
CA VAL A 643 18.65 -0.33 -2.45
C VAL A 643 18.65 -1.71 -1.79
N ASN A 644 17.65 -2.53 -2.11
CA ASN A 644 17.47 -3.83 -1.50
C ASN A 644 18.69 -4.73 -1.75
N PRO A 645 19.37 -5.23 -0.71
CA PRO A 645 20.58 -6.06 -0.87
C PRO A 645 20.36 -7.33 -1.70
N ARG A 646 19.13 -7.85 -1.77
CA ARG A 646 18.79 -9.01 -2.61
C ARG A 646 18.99 -8.76 -4.10
N LEU A 647 19.07 -7.49 -4.52
CA LEU A 647 19.36 -7.08 -5.89
C LEU A 647 20.86 -7.01 -6.21
N SER A 648 21.75 -7.27 -5.25
CA SER A 648 23.21 -7.31 -5.49
C SER A 648 23.61 -8.15 -6.71
N PRO A 649 23.06 -9.38 -6.92
CA PRO A 649 23.37 -10.17 -8.12
C PRO A 649 22.89 -9.55 -9.43
N VAL A 650 21.81 -8.77 -9.40
CA VAL A 650 21.29 -8.05 -10.57
C VAL A 650 22.26 -6.95 -10.98
N TYR A 651 22.69 -6.12 -10.04
CA TYR A 651 23.67 -5.06 -10.29
C TYR A 651 25.02 -5.63 -10.73
N ALA A 652 25.48 -6.70 -10.07
CA ALA A 652 26.72 -7.39 -10.45
C ALA A 652 26.68 -7.90 -11.90
N SER A 653 25.53 -8.39 -12.38
CA SER A 653 25.38 -8.83 -13.78
C SER A 653 25.47 -7.69 -14.81
N ALA A 654 25.27 -6.44 -14.38
CA ALA A 654 25.50 -5.24 -15.19
C ALA A 654 26.93 -4.70 -15.07
N GLY A 655 27.80 -5.33 -14.28
CA GLY A 655 29.15 -4.83 -13.98
C GLY A 655 29.14 -3.60 -13.06
N VAL A 656 28.07 -3.38 -12.29
CA VAL A 656 27.91 -2.22 -11.40
C VAL A 656 27.77 -2.69 -9.95
N ALA A 657 28.40 -1.98 -9.00
CA ALA A 657 28.21 -2.25 -7.58
C ALA A 657 26.79 -1.87 -7.12
N LEU A 658 26.26 -2.52 -6.08
CA LEU A 658 24.96 -2.16 -5.53
C LEU A 658 25.00 -0.72 -4.97
N PRO A 659 24.16 0.21 -5.45
CA PRO A 659 24.14 1.58 -4.93
C PRO A 659 23.70 1.60 -3.47
N THR A 660 24.34 2.47 -2.68
CA THR A 660 23.92 2.71 -1.29
C THR A 660 22.69 3.61 -1.22
N ASN A 661 22.63 4.63 -2.08
CA ASN A 661 21.52 5.57 -2.18
C ASN A 661 20.35 4.98 -2.99
N ALA A 662 19.16 4.94 -2.39
CA ALA A 662 17.93 4.49 -3.04
C ALA A 662 17.20 5.57 -3.84
N ALA A 663 17.58 6.85 -3.73
CA ALA A 663 16.84 7.99 -4.28
C ALA A 663 16.46 7.84 -5.77
N PRO A 664 17.33 7.38 -6.68
CA PRO A 664 16.96 7.21 -8.10
C PRO A 664 15.87 6.18 -8.34
N LEU A 665 15.67 5.23 -7.40
CA LEU A 665 14.66 4.19 -7.49
C LEU A 665 13.37 4.53 -6.74
N MET A 666 13.32 5.64 -6.00
CA MET A 666 12.18 5.98 -5.15
C MET A 666 10.89 6.18 -5.94
N GLN A 667 10.99 6.75 -7.14
CA GLN A 667 9.85 6.91 -8.05
C GLN A 667 9.30 5.56 -8.54
N LEU A 668 10.10 4.51 -8.47
CA LEU A 668 9.77 3.15 -8.90
C LEU A 668 9.52 2.20 -7.73
N ALA A 669 9.72 2.63 -6.48
CA ALA A 669 9.78 1.78 -5.29
C ALA A 669 8.48 1.02 -4.99
N ALA A 670 7.36 1.49 -5.54
CA ALA A 670 6.06 0.82 -5.45
C ALA A 670 5.97 -0.47 -6.29
N TYR A 671 6.89 -0.66 -7.24
CA TYR A 671 6.92 -1.81 -8.15
C TYR A 671 8.05 -2.79 -7.78
N PRO A 672 7.87 -4.10 -8.04
CA PRO A 672 8.93 -5.07 -7.82
C PRO A 672 9.99 -5.04 -8.91
N TYR A 673 11.16 -5.60 -8.64
CA TYR A 673 12.01 -6.20 -9.66
C TYR A 673 11.63 -7.68 -9.82
N LEU A 674 11.46 -8.13 -11.06
CA LEU A 674 11.15 -9.51 -11.41
C LEU A 674 12.44 -10.31 -11.62
N THR A 675 12.61 -11.36 -10.82
CA THR A 675 13.72 -12.32 -10.96
C THR A 675 13.16 -13.67 -11.37
N ARG A 676 13.69 -14.26 -12.45
CA ARG A 676 13.29 -15.62 -12.84
C ARG A 676 13.52 -16.60 -11.70
N ALA A 677 12.50 -17.39 -11.39
CA ALA A 677 12.52 -18.36 -10.33
C ALA A 677 11.70 -19.60 -10.69
N TYR A 678 12.10 -20.73 -10.13
CA TYR A 678 11.39 -22.00 -10.18
C TYR A 678 10.61 -22.19 -8.89
N THR A 679 9.41 -22.73 -8.98
CA THR A 679 8.58 -23.09 -7.81
C THR A 679 7.84 -24.40 -8.08
N PRO A 680 7.70 -25.30 -7.09
CA PRO A 680 6.89 -26.50 -7.24
C PRO A 680 5.40 -26.15 -7.30
N VAL A 681 4.63 -26.82 -8.15
CA VAL A 681 3.17 -26.59 -8.24
C VAL A 681 2.47 -26.91 -6.92
N ALA A 682 2.89 -27.98 -6.26
CA ALA A 682 2.35 -28.40 -4.97
C ALA A 682 3.42 -29.09 -4.13
N ILE A 683 3.33 -28.93 -2.81
CA ILE A 683 4.11 -29.70 -1.85
C ILE A 683 3.20 -30.79 -1.27
N LYS A 684 3.69 -32.03 -1.18
CA LYS A 684 2.92 -33.14 -0.61
C LYS A 684 2.55 -32.82 0.84
N GLY A 685 1.24 -32.69 1.11
CA GLY A 685 0.72 -32.35 2.45
C GLY A 685 0.92 -30.90 2.88
N GLY A 686 1.37 -30.00 2.00
CA GLY A 686 1.69 -28.60 2.31
C GLY A 686 1.06 -27.61 1.32
N PRO A 687 1.55 -26.36 1.30
CA PRO A 687 0.97 -25.30 0.48
C PRO A 687 1.14 -25.62 -1.01
N ARG A 688 0.20 -25.12 -1.81
CA ARG A 688 0.19 -25.29 -3.26
C ARG A 688 -0.17 -24.00 -3.98
N TRP A 689 0.18 -23.95 -5.26
CA TRP A 689 -0.34 -22.96 -6.19
C TRP A 689 -1.67 -23.41 -6.78
N LYS A 690 -2.57 -22.44 -6.99
CA LYS A 690 -3.74 -22.54 -7.86
C LYS A 690 -3.40 -21.91 -9.20
N PHE A 691 -3.85 -22.53 -10.28
CA PHE A 691 -3.79 -21.91 -11.60
C PHE A 691 -4.95 -20.93 -11.79
N THR A 692 -4.64 -19.75 -12.31
CA THR A 692 -5.61 -18.73 -12.71
C THR A 692 -5.32 -18.23 -14.11
N ALA A 693 -6.36 -18.03 -14.92
CA ALA A 693 -6.25 -17.49 -16.27
C ALA A 693 -6.66 -16.02 -16.29
N LEU A 694 -5.91 -15.24 -17.07
CA LEU A 694 -6.14 -13.84 -17.33
C LEU A 694 -6.87 -13.68 -18.67
N LEU A 695 -8.09 -13.17 -18.64
CA LEU A 695 -8.92 -12.98 -19.82
C LEU A 695 -9.20 -11.49 -20.10
N PRO A 696 -8.86 -10.98 -21.29
CA PRO A 696 -9.42 -9.75 -21.84
C PRO A 696 -10.95 -9.85 -21.99
N LEU A 697 -11.65 -8.70 -22.00
CA LEU A 697 -13.11 -8.65 -22.12
C LEU A 697 -13.66 -9.41 -23.35
N ASP A 698 -13.07 -9.22 -24.53
CA ASP A 698 -13.49 -9.88 -25.76
C ASP A 698 -13.41 -11.41 -25.69
N GLU A 699 -12.40 -11.91 -24.98
CA GLU A 699 -12.23 -13.34 -24.77
C GLU A 699 -13.14 -13.90 -23.68
N TYR A 700 -13.39 -13.12 -22.62
CA TYR A 700 -14.39 -13.46 -21.61
C TYR A 700 -15.77 -13.64 -22.26
N ASP A 701 -16.18 -12.70 -23.11
CA ASP A 701 -17.44 -12.77 -23.85
C ASP A 701 -17.47 -13.93 -24.86
N GLY A 702 -16.33 -14.21 -25.50
CA GLY A 702 -16.15 -15.38 -26.37
C GLY A 702 -16.37 -16.70 -25.62
N ILE A 703 -15.69 -16.88 -24.49
CA ILE A 703 -15.80 -18.08 -23.66
C ILE A 703 -17.21 -18.22 -23.07
N SER A 704 -17.85 -17.13 -22.64
CA SER A 704 -19.24 -17.15 -22.17
C SER A 704 -20.18 -17.74 -23.22
N ARG A 705 -20.05 -17.32 -24.48
CA ARG A 705 -20.83 -17.87 -25.61
C ARG A 705 -20.50 -19.33 -25.89
N SER A 706 -19.23 -19.72 -25.81
CA SER A 706 -18.84 -21.13 -25.97
C SER A 706 -19.43 -22.02 -24.87
N LEU A 707 -19.41 -21.56 -23.61
CA LEU A 707 -20.01 -22.30 -22.49
C LEU A 707 -21.54 -22.41 -22.60
N GLU A 708 -22.20 -21.39 -23.13
CA GLU A 708 -23.63 -21.43 -23.46
C GLU A 708 -23.94 -22.51 -24.51
N GLN A 709 -23.15 -22.58 -25.59
CA GLN A 709 -23.29 -23.64 -26.58
C GLN A 709 -23.02 -25.03 -26.00
N LEU A 710 -22.03 -25.17 -25.11
CA LEU A 710 -21.71 -26.45 -24.49
C LEU A 710 -22.78 -26.90 -23.48
N SER A 711 -23.49 -25.97 -22.84
CA SER A 711 -24.46 -26.28 -21.78
C SER A 711 -25.79 -26.89 -22.27
N GLY A 712 -26.09 -26.78 -23.57
CA GLY A 712 -27.22 -27.45 -24.22
C GLY A 712 -28.56 -27.26 -23.50
N ASP A 713 -28.96 -26.04 -23.18
CA ASP A 713 -30.17 -25.74 -22.36
C ASP A 713 -31.46 -26.37 -22.91
N ASP A 714 -31.56 -26.51 -24.23
CA ASP A 714 -32.72 -26.99 -24.97
C ASP A 714 -32.62 -28.47 -25.38
N ILE A 715 -31.67 -29.21 -24.79
CA ILE A 715 -31.39 -30.61 -25.10
C ILE A 715 -32.12 -31.53 -24.12
N ASP A 716 -32.95 -32.43 -24.65
CA ASP A 716 -33.44 -33.60 -23.92
C ASP A 716 -32.40 -34.75 -24.04
N PRO A 717 -31.74 -35.18 -22.94
CA PRO A 717 -30.76 -36.27 -22.97
C PRO A 717 -31.33 -37.60 -23.45
N THR A 718 -32.66 -37.81 -23.38
CA THR A 718 -33.32 -39.04 -23.80
C THR A 718 -33.66 -39.05 -25.29
N SER A 719 -33.60 -37.90 -25.96
CA SER A 719 -33.87 -37.72 -27.39
C SER A 719 -32.62 -37.99 -28.24
N PHE A 720 -32.72 -38.92 -29.20
CA PHE A 720 -31.61 -39.21 -30.12
C PHE A 720 -31.30 -38.01 -31.05
N ALA A 721 -32.33 -37.30 -31.50
CA ALA A 721 -32.17 -36.13 -32.37
C ALA A 721 -31.42 -35.00 -31.65
N ASP A 722 -31.71 -34.78 -30.37
CA ASP A 722 -31.02 -33.75 -29.58
C ASP A 722 -29.59 -34.16 -29.26
N ARG A 723 -29.32 -35.44 -28.97
CA ARG A 723 -27.95 -35.96 -28.85
C ARG A 723 -27.12 -35.75 -30.13
N GLN A 724 -27.71 -35.96 -31.32
CA GLN A 724 -27.03 -35.66 -32.59
C GLN A 724 -26.80 -34.15 -32.77
N ARG A 725 -27.74 -33.30 -32.35
CA ARG A 725 -27.57 -31.84 -32.36
C ARG A 725 -26.40 -31.42 -31.46
N LEU A 726 -26.35 -31.95 -30.24
CA LEU A 726 -25.28 -31.69 -29.28
C LEU A 726 -23.91 -32.18 -29.79
N GLN A 727 -23.84 -33.38 -30.37
CA GLN A 727 -22.61 -33.90 -30.98
C GLN A 727 -22.06 -32.97 -32.07
N ARG A 728 -22.93 -32.46 -32.95
CA ARG A 728 -22.53 -31.49 -33.99
C ARG A 728 -22.03 -30.17 -33.38
N GLN A 729 -22.68 -29.68 -32.32
CA GLN A 729 -22.23 -28.49 -31.60
C GLN A 729 -20.85 -28.71 -30.97
N TYR A 730 -20.63 -29.84 -30.30
CA TYR A 730 -19.34 -30.14 -29.68
C TYR A 730 -18.23 -30.36 -30.72
N ARG A 731 -18.52 -31.00 -31.86
CA ARG A 731 -17.54 -31.12 -32.96
C ARG A 731 -17.11 -29.77 -33.52
N ARG A 732 -18.05 -28.84 -33.73
CA ARG A 732 -17.72 -27.45 -34.11
C ARG A 732 -16.85 -26.77 -33.05
N MET A 733 -17.09 -27.05 -31.76
CA MET A 733 -16.25 -26.52 -30.69
C MET A 733 -14.82 -27.09 -30.74
N VAL A 734 -14.67 -28.41 -30.92
CA VAL A 734 -13.38 -29.12 -31.09
C VAL A 734 -12.56 -28.47 -32.22
N GLU A 735 -13.18 -28.25 -33.37
CA GLU A 735 -12.57 -27.56 -34.51
C GLU A 735 -12.16 -26.12 -34.15
N SER A 736 -13.04 -25.37 -33.48
CA SER A 736 -12.80 -23.96 -33.13
C SER A 736 -11.63 -23.77 -32.15
N VAL A 737 -11.37 -24.74 -31.26
CA VAL A 737 -10.25 -24.72 -30.32
C VAL A 737 -8.98 -25.37 -30.88
N GLY A 738 -9.02 -25.81 -32.15
CA GLY A 738 -7.88 -26.38 -32.87
C GLY A 738 -7.49 -27.79 -32.41
N LEU A 739 -8.44 -28.57 -31.91
CA LEU A 739 -8.23 -29.98 -31.57
C LEU A 739 -8.59 -30.89 -32.76
N PRO A 740 -7.94 -32.05 -32.92
CA PRO A 740 -8.20 -32.95 -34.06
C PRO A 740 -9.58 -33.61 -33.95
N THR A 741 -10.44 -33.35 -34.93
CA THR A 741 -11.85 -33.80 -34.95
C THR A 741 -12.01 -35.31 -35.05
N ASP A 742 -11.05 -36.03 -35.64
CA ASP A 742 -11.11 -37.48 -35.85
C ASP A 742 -10.63 -38.31 -34.65
N SER A 743 -10.13 -37.64 -33.60
CA SER A 743 -9.63 -38.32 -32.40
C SER A 743 -10.70 -38.47 -31.31
N LEU A 744 -10.47 -39.36 -30.35
CA LEU A 744 -11.30 -39.54 -29.14
C LEU A 744 -11.08 -38.36 -28.16
N VAL A 745 -11.43 -37.15 -28.58
CA VAL A 745 -11.35 -35.94 -27.75
C VAL A 745 -12.43 -36.01 -26.68
N THR A 746 -12.01 -35.82 -25.43
CA THR A 746 -12.92 -35.77 -24.28
C THR A 746 -13.30 -34.32 -23.95
N LEU A 747 -14.45 -34.13 -23.31
CA LEU A 747 -14.96 -32.79 -22.99
C LEU A 747 -14.02 -31.98 -22.08
N ASP A 748 -13.28 -32.63 -21.17
CA ASP A 748 -12.27 -31.95 -20.35
C ASP A 748 -11.12 -31.36 -21.18
N GLN A 749 -10.71 -32.04 -22.26
CA GLN A 749 -9.69 -31.53 -23.19
C GLN A 749 -10.19 -30.30 -23.95
N VAL A 750 -11.46 -30.31 -24.37
CA VAL A 750 -12.10 -29.15 -25.01
C VAL A 750 -12.15 -27.96 -24.05
N LEU A 751 -12.63 -28.18 -22.82
CA LEU A 751 -12.72 -27.14 -21.79
C LEU A 751 -11.33 -26.62 -21.39
N TRP A 752 -10.34 -27.49 -21.23
CA TRP A 752 -8.95 -27.11 -20.96
C TRP A 752 -8.42 -26.20 -22.06
N ARG A 753 -8.67 -26.54 -23.33
CA ARG A 753 -8.20 -25.74 -24.47
C ARG A 753 -8.91 -24.39 -24.60
N LEU A 754 -10.20 -24.37 -24.29
CA LEU A 754 -11.02 -23.15 -24.28
C LEU A 754 -10.54 -22.17 -23.19
N LEU A 755 -10.29 -22.67 -21.98
CA LEU A 755 -10.03 -21.86 -20.78
C LEU A 755 -8.56 -21.60 -20.48
N ASP A 756 -7.65 -22.39 -21.04
CA ASP A 756 -6.23 -22.49 -20.63
C ASP A 756 -6.03 -22.86 -19.14
N LEU A 757 -7.04 -23.48 -18.54
CA LEU A 757 -7.04 -23.90 -17.13
C LEU A 757 -7.18 -25.40 -17.01
N PRO A 758 -6.37 -26.07 -16.16
CA PRO A 758 -6.54 -27.49 -15.91
C PRO A 758 -7.96 -27.84 -15.49
N VAL A 759 -8.56 -28.83 -16.16
CA VAL A 759 -9.87 -29.38 -15.82
C VAL A 759 -9.67 -30.70 -15.09
N ALA A 760 -10.09 -30.76 -13.83
CA ALA A 760 -9.86 -31.90 -12.95
C ALA A 760 -11.12 -32.72 -12.66
N ASN A 761 -12.32 -32.20 -12.99
CA ASN A 761 -13.56 -32.89 -12.71
C ASN A 761 -13.66 -34.21 -13.53
N PRO A 762 -13.82 -35.37 -12.87
CA PRO A 762 -13.77 -36.67 -13.53
C PRO A 762 -14.95 -36.91 -14.48
N LEU A 763 -16.07 -36.20 -14.34
CA LEU A 763 -17.23 -36.39 -15.21
C LEU A 763 -16.92 -35.99 -16.66
N PHE A 764 -16.22 -34.87 -16.88
CA PHE A 764 -15.91 -34.40 -18.23
C PHE A 764 -14.92 -35.31 -18.97
N ARG A 765 -14.02 -35.99 -18.24
CA ARG A 765 -13.10 -37.00 -18.80
C ARG A 765 -13.82 -38.22 -19.37
N ARG A 766 -15.03 -38.51 -18.87
CA ARG A 766 -15.82 -39.66 -19.30
C ARG A 766 -16.66 -39.38 -20.56
N ILE A 767 -16.63 -38.16 -21.10
CA ILE A 767 -17.46 -37.75 -22.23
C ILE A 767 -16.60 -37.61 -23.50
N PRO A 768 -16.47 -38.67 -24.31
CA PRO A 768 -15.94 -38.56 -25.66
C PRO A 768 -16.92 -37.78 -26.55
N VAL A 769 -16.47 -36.64 -27.08
CA VAL A 769 -17.28 -35.72 -27.90
C VAL A 769 -17.91 -36.45 -29.09
N ASN A 770 -17.14 -37.31 -29.74
CA ASN A 770 -17.56 -38.03 -30.94
C ASN A 770 -18.51 -39.20 -30.70
N GLN A 771 -18.75 -39.61 -29.44
CA GLN A 771 -19.57 -40.76 -29.09
C GLN A 771 -20.71 -40.39 -28.14
N ILE A 772 -21.01 -39.10 -27.98
CA ILE A 772 -22.07 -38.62 -27.08
C ILE A 772 -23.49 -39.10 -27.49
N ASN A 773 -23.67 -39.53 -28.73
CA ASN A 773 -24.90 -40.12 -29.24
C ASN A 773 -25.03 -41.63 -28.96
N ASP A 774 -23.95 -42.30 -28.57
CA ASP A 774 -23.94 -43.72 -28.21
C ASP A 774 -24.35 -43.88 -26.74
N ARG A 775 -25.53 -44.48 -26.52
CA ARG A 775 -26.10 -44.67 -25.18
C ARG A 775 -25.37 -45.74 -24.36
N ALA A 776 -24.66 -46.67 -25.01
CA ALA A 776 -23.87 -47.67 -24.32
C ALA A 776 -22.61 -47.06 -23.69
N ILE A 777 -22.09 -45.99 -24.31
CA ILE A 777 -20.91 -45.25 -23.82
C ILE A 777 -21.32 -44.10 -22.90
N VAL A 778 -22.32 -43.31 -23.31
CA VAL A 778 -22.84 -42.17 -22.55
C VAL A 778 -24.32 -42.36 -22.24
N SER A 779 -24.61 -42.88 -21.05
CA SER A 779 -26.00 -43.10 -20.59
C SER A 779 -26.78 -41.79 -20.42
N ASP A 780 -28.11 -41.87 -20.45
CA ASP A 780 -29.00 -40.70 -20.25
C ASP A 780 -28.75 -40.01 -18.91
N ALA A 781 -28.55 -40.79 -17.85
CA ALA A 781 -28.22 -40.28 -16.52
C ALA A 781 -26.87 -39.56 -16.48
N LEU A 782 -25.84 -40.12 -17.13
CA LEU A 782 -24.51 -39.50 -17.18
C LEU A 782 -24.55 -38.19 -17.98
N LEU A 783 -25.23 -38.18 -19.13
CA LEU A 783 -25.37 -36.97 -19.95
C LEU A 783 -26.12 -35.87 -19.21
N ASN A 784 -27.22 -36.22 -18.52
CA ASN A 784 -27.98 -35.27 -17.73
C ASN A 784 -27.14 -34.65 -16.60
N GLN A 785 -26.35 -35.45 -15.87
CA GLN A 785 -25.43 -34.95 -14.84
C GLN A 785 -24.38 -33.98 -15.40
N VAL A 786 -23.81 -34.29 -16.57
CA VAL A 786 -22.82 -33.43 -17.22
C VAL A 786 -23.43 -32.12 -17.67
N LEU A 787 -24.60 -32.15 -18.31
CA LEU A 787 -25.29 -30.94 -18.76
C LEU A 787 -25.71 -30.06 -17.57
N TYR A 788 -26.25 -30.65 -16.50
CA TYR A 788 -26.54 -29.93 -15.27
C TYR A 788 -25.30 -29.20 -14.72
N LEU A 789 -24.17 -29.92 -14.60
CA LEU A 789 -22.93 -29.34 -14.12
C LEU A 789 -22.41 -28.23 -15.06
N LEU A 790 -22.46 -28.42 -16.38
CA LEU A 790 -22.05 -27.38 -17.34
C LEU A 790 -22.91 -26.12 -17.21
N ARG A 791 -24.23 -26.26 -17.06
CA ARG A 791 -25.15 -25.15 -16.84
C ARG A 791 -24.82 -24.40 -15.56
N GLU A 792 -24.60 -25.12 -14.45
CA GLU A 792 -24.18 -24.54 -13.17
C GLU A 792 -22.85 -23.77 -13.31
N ARG A 793 -21.84 -24.35 -13.96
CA ARG A 793 -20.51 -23.71 -14.13
C ARG A 793 -20.55 -22.53 -15.09
N ARG A 794 -21.36 -22.60 -16.15
CA ARG A 794 -21.65 -21.45 -17.03
C ARG A 794 -22.30 -20.31 -16.25
N ASP A 795 -23.30 -20.61 -15.42
CA ASP A 795 -23.99 -19.58 -14.63
C ASP A 795 -23.06 -18.95 -13.60
N TYR A 796 -22.20 -19.74 -12.96
CA TYR A 796 -21.13 -19.22 -12.13
C TYR A 796 -20.16 -18.33 -12.93
N PHE A 797 -19.73 -18.77 -14.12
CA PHE A 797 -18.85 -18.00 -15.00
C PHE A 797 -19.44 -16.63 -15.35
N ARG A 798 -20.75 -16.57 -15.67
CA ARG A 798 -21.47 -15.31 -15.96
C ARG A 798 -21.54 -14.36 -14.78
N ARG A 799 -21.47 -14.87 -13.53
CA ARG A 799 -21.45 -14.06 -12.32
C ARG A 799 -20.06 -13.53 -11.97
N ILE A 800 -18.99 -14.04 -12.60
CA ILE A 800 -17.61 -13.60 -12.32
C ILE A 800 -17.48 -12.07 -12.24
N PRO A 801 -18.00 -11.25 -13.17
CA PRO A 801 -17.88 -9.79 -13.13
C PRO A 801 -18.46 -9.12 -11.88
N THR A 802 -19.36 -9.80 -11.15
CA THR A 802 -19.99 -9.29 -9.92
C THR A 802 -19.09 -9.45 -8.68
N PHE A 803 -18.09 -10.34 -8.73
CA PHE A 803 -17.18 -10.54 -7.63
C PHE A 803 -16.10 -9.45 -7.58
N ARG A 804 -15.83 -8.91 -6.39
CA ARG A 804 -14.85 -7.81 -6.23
C ARG A 804 -13.44 -8.18 -6.68
N ASN A 805 -13.05 -9.46 -6.56
CA ASN A 805 -11.68 -9.92 -6.77
C ASN A 805 -11.41 -10.57 -8.13
N SER A 806 -12.40 -10.57 -9.02
CA SER A 806 -12.32 -11.26 -10.30
C SER A 806 -11.97 -10.34 -11.47
N ARG A 807 -11.90 -9.01 -11.28
CA ARG A 807 -11.63 -8.06 -12.35
C ARG A 807 -10.68 -6.96 -11.94
N PHE A 808 -9.94 -6.44 -12.90
CA PHE A 808 -9.13 -5.23 -12.75
C PHE A 808 -9.07 -4.47 -14.06
N MET A 809 -8.59 -3.23 -13.99
CA MET A 809 -8.31 -2.42 -15.18
C MET A 809 -6.81 -2.32 -15.38
N SER A 810 -6.38 -2.42 -16.64
CA SER A 810 -5.02 -2.16 -17.06
C SER A 810 -5.00 -1.47 -18.41
N ASN A 811 -4.23 -0.37 -18.55
CA ASN A 811 -4.21 0.49 -19.74
C ASN A 811 -5.62 0.83 -20.28
N ASN A 812 -6.53 1.16 -19.37
CA ASN A 812 -7.94 1.45 -19.65
C ASN A 812 -8.73 0.28 -20.31
N ARG A 813 -8.26 -0.96 -20.15
CA ARG A 813 -8.95 -2.17 -20.55
C ARG A 813 -9.29 -3.03 -19.35
N THR A 814 -10.45 -3.68 -19.40
CA THR A 814 -10.91 -4.59 -18.35
C THR A 814 -10.38 -5.99 -18.60
N TYR A 815 -9.89 -6.60 -17.54
CA TYR A 815 -9.42 -7.98 -17.53
C TYR A 815 -10.08 -8.75 -16.38
N TYR A 816 -10.29 -10.04 -16.61
CA TYR A 816 -10.92 -10.95 -15.67
C TYR A 816 -9.97 -12.07 -15.26
N TRP A 817 -10.10 -12.49 -14.00
CA TRP A 817 -9.46 -13.66 -13.43
C TRP A 817 -10.44 -14.82 -13.37
N ILE A 818 -9.99 -15.98 -13.85
CA ILE A 818 -10.71 -17.25 -13.72
C ILE A 818 -9.81 -18.25 -13.03
N SER A 819 -10.34 -18.99 -12.07
CA SER A 819 -9.61 -20.00 -11.31
C SER A 819 -9.84 -21.40 -11.87
N GLU A 820 -8.84 -22.28 -11.73
CA GLU A 820 -8.99 -23.73 -11.94
C GLU A 820 -10.16 -24.35 -11.15
N ASP A 821 -10.56 -23.71 -10.04
CA ASP A 821 -11.68 -24.15 -9.19
C ASP A 821 -13.04 -24.12 -9.94
N LEU A 822 -13.13 -23.46 -11.11
CA LEU A 822 -14.36 -23.41 -11.92
C LEU A 822 -14.84 -24.80 -12.36
N PHE A 823 -13.93 -25.68 -12.79
CA PHE A 823 -14.23 -27.02 -13.31
C PHE A 823 -13.43 -28.11 -12.58
N ARG A 824 -13.23 -27.91 -11.27
CA ARG A 824 -12.51 -28.86 -10.43
C ARG A 824 -13.39 -29.99 -9.92
#